data_AF-A0A7M5X3G5-F1
#
_entry.id   AF-A0A7M5X3G5-F1
#
_cell.length_a   1.000
_cell.length_b   1.000
_cell.length_c   1.000
_cell.angle_alpha   90.00
_cell.angle_beta   90.00
_cell.angle_gamma   90.00
#
_symmetry.space_group_name_H-M   'P 1'
#
loop_
_entity.id
_entity.type
_entity.pdbx_description
1 polymer ?
#
loop_
_entity_poly.entity_id
_entity_poly.type
_entity_poly.pdbx_seq_one_letter_code
_entity_poly.pdbx_strand_id
1 'polypeptide(L)'
;MMSRGKNATGLNKLQRQIDQIKFEIDEFCEDDLPNVGHASPGRQSAYSRAQNMKKEVFSLETNLNDLDVREQKLPANKFEEKRRTELKRLTLLKSRLTEVMEQLEPDEVEEDYFRKFESHGTRKSILKSPDNFLNESVPSKSVKIKSVTPSPRRKVTEQNRDGFDEDDDDDDFEEDYLEGESELDVDDEDDDEEEYEETDEDEVSEDQVLHIVRGLTNYNAQQEGDLTFKVGDQIEILEVSDDGWWTGRDCHGNEGLVPSTLVEIVHEEQPIKQKNVKAKPPLEKQRSGKELWENLKDSKTSKTSVTDVLKAMKAIPQGFRSSTLGKWYQKEEYRSSSYVIPKTNSSNLQYNDLYWDPVNKKLRGQQTSTCRTITLVSVKFVPPIGAGVEILSRHVYFALWDGEKILSNIHVVRAVPLERDLSWTFTPKVAKHIPSLYDGELVARINSDDRKISLLMELNYSYVRTSTGERSEISCGWASLSLFDESGAPVGNKNHDLIVNGGTPFEKGVPLDPTIGVNTNVSLMQSILRSNRQPKITVKTTTFNKVTKDIYDMLPERFVTCQRYARFIGYFRQHAATVFCKDDLIERGTVFDTLLAQFPRALDYHDLMDALMMTWEEKAKSSLNRSQRRDNAHVQSVFMQCFNESILGLLQCAHLPPFHWANETAEKARFAFILSFLQKKESLGNLLSAEQKFKPINVGRMAFTNNTTHALYPQPITKELHSPS
;
A
#
# COMPACT_ATOMS: atom_id res chain seq x y z
N MET A 1 -43.32 -18.97 47.27
CA MET A 1 -44.52 -19.31 46.46
C MET A 1 -44.20 -18.95 45.01
N MET A 2 -44.56 -19.83 44.08
CA MET A 2 -43.95 -20.02 42.76
C MET A 2 -43.98 -18.81 41.82
N SER A 3 -42.82 -18.58 41.18
CA SER A 3 -42.64 -17.87 39.92
C SER A 3 -43.58 -18.43 38.84
N ARG A 4 -44.46 -17.58 38.29
CA ARG A 4 -45.21 -17.87 37.06
C ARG A 4 -44.55 -17.13 35.90
N GLY A 5 -43.44 -17.68 35.40
CA GLY A 5 -42.96 -17.40 34.06
C GLY A 5 -44.07 -17.71 33.06
N LYS A 6 -44.66 -16.67 32.46
CA LYS A 6 -45.61 -16.82 31.36
C LYS A 6 -44.82 -17.35 30.15
N ASN A 7 -44.92 -18.64 29.87
CA ASN A 7 -44.45 -19.23 28.60
C ASN A 7 -45.01 -18.40 27.44
N ALA A 8 -44.12 -17.66 26.75
CA ALA A 8 -44.48 -16.78 25.65
C ALA A 8 -45.08 -17.61 24.50
N THR A 9 -46.28 -17.25 24.04
CA THR A 9 -46.84 -17.80 22.80
C THR A 9 -45.95 -17.41 21.61
N GLY A 10 -45.91 -18.21 20.55
CA GLY A 10 -45.13 -17.91 19.34
C GLY A 10 -45.39 -16.50 18.81
N LEU A 11 -46.65 -16.05 18.87
CA LEU A 11 -47.04 -14.67 18.52
C LEU A 11 -46.40 -13.60 19.41
N ASN A 12 -46.33 -13.79 20.72
CA ASN A 12 -45.71 -12.82 21.63
C ASN A 12 -44.19 -12.76 21.47
N LYS A 13 -43.56 -13.87 21.04
CA LYS A 13 -42.14 -13.91 20.72
C LYS A 13 -41.86 -13.11 19.45
N LEU A 14 -42.63 -13.34 18.38
CA LEU A 14 -42.53 -12.57 17.14
C LEU A 14 -42.84 -11.08 17.36
N GLN A 15 -43.83 -10.75 18.19
CA GLN A 15 -44.14 -9.36 18.55
C GLN A 15 -42.92 -8.60 19.08
N ARG A 16 -42.14 -9.24 19.98
CA ARG A 16 -40.92 -8.64 20.54
C ARG A 16 -39.84 -8.46 19.49
N GLN A 17 -39.70 -9.41 18.56
CA GLN A 17 -38.75 -9.31 17.45
C GLN A 17 -39.16 -8.20 16.46
N ILE A 18 -40.46 -8.04 16.22
CA ILE A 18 -41.00 -6.93 15.40
C ILE A 18 -40.76 -5.57 16.08
N ASP A 19 -40.89 -5.49 17.40
CA ASP A 19 -40.61 -4.27 18.15
C ASP A 19 -39.10 -3.94 18.16
N GLN A 20 -38.24 -4.97 18.25
CA GLN A 20 -36.78 -4.81 18.17
C GLN A 20 -36.33 -4.31 16.79
N ILE A 21 -36.74 -4.99 15.71
CA ILE A 21 -36.35 -4.57 14.35
C ILE A 21 -36.91 -3.20 14.00
N LYS A 22 -38.08 -2.83 14.55
CA LYS A 22 -38.61 -1.47 14.41
C LYS A 22 -37.67 -0.44 15.06
N PHE A 23 -37.20 -0.70 16.27
CA PHE A 23 -36.28 0.19 16.98
C PHE A 23 -34.98 0.38 16.20
N GLU A 24 -34.40 -0.71 15.69
CA GLU A 24 -33.17 -0.66 14.86
C GLU A 24 -33.36 0.10 13.56
N ILE A 25 -34.53 -0.03 12.91
CA ILE A 25 -34.86 0.74 11.70
C ILE A 25 -35.03 2.23 12.03
N ASP A 26 -35.67 2.54 13.16
CA ASP A 26 -35.90 3.93 13.59
C ASP A 26 -34.57 4.62 13.94
N GLU A 27 -33.69 3.97 14.71
CA GLU A 27 -32.33 4.42 15.05
C GLU A 27 -31.48 4.64 13.77
N PHE A 28 -31.49 3.67 12.86
CA PHE A 28 -30.77 3.78 11.59
C PHE A 28 -31.25 4.97 10.74
N CYS A 29 -32.56 5.25 10.74
CA CYS A 29 -33.14 6.37 9.98
C CYS A 29 -32.85 7.74 10.59
N GLU A 30 -32.81 7.84 11.92
CA GLU A 30 -32.70 9.12 12.63
C GLU A 30 -31.25 9.52 12.90
N ASP A 31 -30.37 8.56 13.22
CA ASP A 31 -29.01 8.84 13.66
C ASP A 31 -27.94 8.52 12.60
N ASP A 32 -28.07 7.38 11.90
CA ASP A 32 -27.03 6.93 10.97
C ASP A 32 -27.17 7.61 9.59
N LEU A 33 -28.38 7.62 9.02
CA LEU A 33 -28.64 8.11 7.66
C LEU A 33 -28.26 9.58 7.40
N PRO A 34 -28.54 10.55 8.30
CA PRO A 34 -28.16 11.96 8.10
C PRO A 34 -26.64 12.21 8.07
N ASN A 35 -25.85 11.27 8.60
CA ASN A 35 -24.40 11.35 8.67
C ASN A 35 -23.70 10.64 7.48
N VAL A 36 -24.46 10.01 6.59
CA VAL A 36 -23.93 9.34 5.39
C VAL A 36 -23.69 10.37 4.28
N GLY A 37 -22.42 10.68 3.99
CA GLY A 37 -22.05 11.58 2.89
C GLY A 37 -22.40 11.04 1.50
N HIS A 38 -22.68 11.94 0.55
CA HIS A 38 -23.20 11.62 -0.79
C HIS A 38 -22.32 10.71 -1.68
N ALA A 39 -21.03 10.52 -1.37
CA ALA A 39 -20.13 9.65 -2.15
C ALA A 39 -19.05 8.98 -1.25
N SER A 40 -19.42 7.95 -0.48
CA SER A 40 -18.49 7.27 0.45
C SER A 40 -18.81 5.78 0.71
N PRO A 41 -17.84 4.99 1.25
CA PRO A 41 -18.08 3.63 1.77
C PRO A 41 -19.17 3.53 2.84
N GLY A 42 -19.48 4.64 3.53
CA GLY A 42 -20.59 4.74 4.47
C GLY A 42 -21.94 4.47 3.82
N ARG A 43 -22.13 4.85 2.54
CA ARG A 43 -23.36 4.59 1.77
C ARG A 43 -23.54 3.10 1.47
N GLN A 44 -22.45 2.40 1.14
CA GLN A 44 -22.46 0.95 0.91
C GLN A 44 -22.70 0.16 2.20
N SER A 45 -22.10 0.59 3.31
CA SER A 45 -22.36 0.02 4.64
C SER A 45 -23.82 0.23 5.06
N ALA A 46 -24.34 1.44 4.87
CA ALA A 46 -25.74 1.79 5.14
C ALA A 46 -26.69 0.97 4.26
N TYR A 47 -26.40 0.80 2.97
CA TYR A 47 -27.19 -0.03 2.05
C TYR A 47 -27.18 -1.51 2.46
N SER A 48 -26.01 -2.05 2.80
CA SER A 48 -25.87 -3.44 3.27
C SER A 48 -26.62 -3.68 4.59
N ARG A 49 -26.57 -2.71 5.52
CA ARG A 49 -27.32 -2.75 6.78
C ARG A 49 -28.84 -2.69 6.52
N ALA A 50 -29.31 -1.80 5.65
CA ALA A 50 -30.70 -1.73 5.22
C ALA A 50 -31.18 -3.03 4.54
N GLN A 51 -30.34 -3.66 3.72
CA GLN A 51 -30.63 -4.94 3.07
C GLN A 51 -30.73 -6.09 4.08
N ASN A 52 -29.87 -6.11 5.11
CA ASN A 52 -29.95 -7.09 6.19
C ASN A 52 -31.23 -6.93 7.02
N MET A 53 -31.58 -5.70 7.42
CA MET A 53 -32.85 -5.42 8.11
C MET A 53 -34.06 -5.81 7.24
N LYS A 54 -34.00 -5.60 5.91
CA LYS A 54 -35.05 -6.04 4.98
C LYS A 54 -35.19 -7.57 4.92
N LYS A 55 -34.08 -8.31 4.96
CA LYS A 55 -34.09 -9.79 5.04
C LYS A 55 -34.70 -10.26 6.37
N GLU A 56 -34.40 -9.59 7.47
CA GLU A 56 -34.96 -9.91 8.77
C GLU A 56 -36.47 -9.64 8.84
N VAL A 57 -36.93 -8.49 8.33
CA VAL A 57 -38.36 -8.18 8.18
C VAL A 57 -39.07 -9.24 7.33
N PHE A 58 -38.44 -9.71 6.25
CA PHE A 58 -38.99 -10.80 5.42
C PHE A 58 -39.07 -12.13 6.19
N SER A 59 -38.03 -12.49 6.95
CA SER A 59 -38.04 -13.68 7.79
C SER A 59 -39.14 -13.62 8.85
N LEU A 60 -39.34 -12.46 9.49
CA LEU A 60 -40.43 -12.24 10.46
C LEU A 60 -41.81 -12.31 9.79
N GLU A 61 -41.96 -11.83 8.56
CA GLU A 61 -43.19 -11.95 7.76
C GLU A 61 -43.51 -13.43 7.44
N THR A 62 -42.50 -14.22 7.04
CA THR A 62 -42.64 -15.66 6.81
C THR A 62 -43.00 -16.40 8.11
N ASN A 63 -42.25 -16.16 9.19
CA ASN A 63 -42.49 -16.80 10.49
C ASN A 63 -43.89 -16.46 11.05
N LEU A 64 -44.36 -15.21 10.86
CA LEU A 64 -45.70 -14.80 11.26
C LEU A 64 -46.79 -15.46 10.41
N ASN A 65 -46.48 -15.77 9.14
CA ASN A 65 -47.39 -16.45 8.24
C ASN A 65 -47.50 -17.96 8.51
N ASP A 66 -46.42 -18.58 8.95
CA ASP A 66 -46.29 -20.01 9.22
C ASP A 66 -46.78 -20.42 10.62
N LEU A 67 -47.18 -19.46 11.47
CA LEU A 67 -47.75 -19.77 12.79
C LEU A 67 -49.08 -20.52 12.68
N ASP A 68 -49.13 -21.73 13.23
CA ASP A 68 -50.37 -22.51 13.37
C ASP A 68 -51.27 -21.88 14.45
N VAL A 69 -52.51 -21.55 14.06
CA VAL A 69 -53.57 -21.00 14.91
C VAL A 69 -53.86 -21.93 16.10
N ARG A 70 -53.71 -23.26 15.92
CA ARG A 70 -54.01 -24.28 16.93
C ARG A 70 -53.02 -24.31 18.10
N GLU A 71 -51.81 -23.81 17.88
CA GLU A 71 -50.74 -23.76 18.89
C GLU A 71 -50.78 -22.49 19.75
N GLN A 72 -51.69 -21.56 19.44
CA GLN A 72 -51.75 -20.26 20.08
C GLN A 72 -52.84 -20.24 21.16
N LYS A 73 -52.50 -19.74 22.36
CA LYS A 73 -53.43 -19.62 23.50
C LYS A 73 -54.44 -18.46 23.35
N LEU A 74 -54.80 -18.09 22.12
CA LEU A 74 -55.70 -16.98 21.78
C LEU A 74 -56.91 -17.50 20.98
N PRO A 75 -58.12 -16.96 21.17
CA PRO A 75 -59.27 -17.25 20.30
C PRO A 75 -58.94 -16.94 18.84
N ALA A 76 -59.32 -17.81 17.89
CA ALA A 76 -58.96 -17.69 16.47
C ALA A 76 -59.19 -16.28 15.89
N ASN A 77 -60.37 -15.68 16.15
CA ASN A 77 -60.69 -14.32 15.69
C ASN A 77 -59.72 -13.25 16.23
N LYS A 78 -59.32 -13.35 17.51
CA LYS A 78 -58.37 -12.40 18.14
C LYS A 78 -56.93 -12.64 17.67
N PHE A 79 -56.59 -13.89 17.35
CA PHE A 79 -55.29 -14.24 16.79
C PHE A 79 -55.14 -13.68 15.37
N GLU A 80 -56.14 -13.89 14.51
CA GLU A 80 -56.14 -13.36 13.15
C GLU A 80 -56.12 -11.82 13.12
N GLU A 81 -56.85 -11.17 14.03
CA GLU A 81 -56.83 -9.71 14.17
C GLU A 81 -55.44 -9.17 14.53
N LYS A 82 -54.76 -9.81 15.49
CA LYS A 82 -53.39 -9.45 15.86
C LYS A 82 -52.39 -9.76 14.75
N ARG A 83 -52.46 -10.94 14.13
CA ARG A 83 -51.62 -11.32 12.98
C ARG A 83 -51.76 -10.31 11.85
N ARG A 84 -52.98 -9.88 11.52
CA ARG A 84 -53.24 -8.85 10.51
C ARG A 84 -52.65 -7.50 10.88
N THR A 85 -52.66 -7.14 12.17
CA THR A 85 -52.07 -5.89 12.66
C THR A 85 -50.55 -5.91 12.53
N GLU A 86 -49.91 -7.01 12.90
CA GLU A 86 -48.46 -7.17 12.79
C GLU A 86 -47.98 -7.28 11.34
N LEU A 87 -48.74 -7.94 10.46
CA LEU A 87 -48.46 -7.94 9.01
C LEU A 87 -48.49 -6.52 8.43
N LYS A 88 -49.46 -5.69 8.85
CA LYS A 88 -49.49 -4.27 8.43
C LYS A 88 -48.27 -3.50 8.92
N ARG A 89 -47.81 -3.75 10.15
CA ARG A 89 -46.58 -3.12 10.70
C ARG A 89 -45.35 -3.54 9.90
N LEU A 90 -45.18 -4.83 9.61
CA LEU A 90 -44.08 -5.34 8.79
C LEU A 90 -44.11 -4.78 7.36
N THR A 91 -45.30 -4.63 6.77
CA THR A 91 -45.45 -4.02 5.44
C THR A 91 -45.01 -2.55 5.45
N LEU A 92 -45.35 -1.80 6.50
CA LEU A 92 -44.92 -0.41 6.65
C LEU A 92 -43.40 -0.30 6.82
N LEU A 93 -42.78 -1.15 7.64
CA LEU A 93 -41.32 -1.20 7.83
C LEU A 93 -40.59 -1.55 6.52
N LYS A 94 -41.12 -2.52 5.76
CA LYS A 94 -40.60 -2.90 4.44
C LYS A 94 -40.68 -1.76 3.43
N SER A 95 -41.76 -0.99 3.44
CA SER A 95 -41.91 0.21 2.60
C SER A 95 -40.86 1.26 2.97
N ARG A 96 -40.71 1.58 4.26
CA ARG A 96 -39.73 2.55 4.77
C ARG A 96 -38.30 2.15 4.42
N LEU A 97 -37.93 0.88 4.60
CA LEU A 97 -36.62 0.37 4.19
C LEU A 97 -36.40 0.43 2.68
N THR A 98 -37.45 0.21 1.87
CA THR A 98 -37.33 0.28 0.41
C THR A 98 -37.12 1.72 -0.05
N GLU A 99 -37.82 2.69 0.53
CA GLU A 99 -37.62 4.12 0.28
C GLU A 99 -36.20 4.58 0.66
N VAL A 100 -35.71 4.13 1.82
CA VAL A 100 -34.33 4.37 2.26
C VAL A 100 -33.31 3.75 1.30
N MET A 101 -33.56 2.51 0.84
CA MET A 101 -32.68 1.85 -0.12
C MET A 101 -32.69 2.54 -1.49
N GLU A 102 -33.83 3.07 -1.95
CA GLU A 102 -33.93 3.90 -3.17
C GLU A 102 -33.16 5.23 -3.02
N GLN A 103 -33.20 5.85 -1.84
CA GLN A 103 -32.39 7.06 -1.57
C GLN A 103 -30.88 6.75 -1.49
N LEU A 104 -30.54 5.53 -1.07
CA LEU A 104 -29.17 5.02 -1.02
C LEU A 104 -28.73 4.37 -2.34
N GLU A 105 -29.61 4.28 -3.36
CA GLU A 105 -29.31 3.59 -4.62
C GLU A 105 -28.02 4.16 -5.22
N PRO A 106 -27.06 3.29 -5.59
CA PRO A 106 -25.87 3.73 -6.29
C PRO A 106 -26.20 4.33 -7.65
N ASP A 107 -25.49 5.40 -8.05
CA ASP A 107 -25.51 5.87 -9.44
C ASP A 107 -25.23 4.67 -10.39
N GLU A 108 -25.85 4.63 -11.57
CA GLU A 108 -25.85 3.51 -12.55
C GLU A 108 -24.46 2.88 -12.86
N VAL A 109 -23.38 3.53 -12.45
CA VAL A 109 -21.97 3.10 -12.54
C VAL A 109 -21.59 2.03 -11.49
N GLU A 110 -22.21 2.04 -10.30
CA GLU A 110 -21.90 1.11 -9.20
C GLU A 110 -22.62 -0.25 -9.37
N GLU A 111 -23.82 -0.29 -9.95
CA GLU A 111 -24.49 -1.57 -10.28
C GLU A 111 -23.68 -2.40 -11.29
N ASP A 112 -23.01 -1.74 -12.23
CA ASP A 112 -22.21 -2.39 -13.27
C ASP A 112 -20.89 -2.97 -12.71
N TYR A 113 -20.42 -2.43 -11.57
CA TYR A 113 -19.28 -2.95 -10.81
C TYR A 113 -19.64 -4.26 -10.08
N PHE A 114 -20.83 -4.36 -9.48
CA PHE A 114 -21.24 -5.54 -8.70
C PHE A 114 -21.85 -6.68 -9.55
N ARG A 115 -22.64 -6.38 -10.60
CA ARG A 115 -23.20 -7.42 -11.50
C ARG A 115 -22.13 -8.21 -12.26
N LYS A 116 -21.00 -7.57 -12.61
CA LYS A 116 -19.87 -8.24 -13.30
C LYS A 116 -19.03 -9.11 -12.37
N PHE A 117 -19.10 -8.90 -11.06
CA PHE A 117 -18.33 -9.68 -10.09
C PHE A 117 -19.08 -10.91 -9.58
N GLU A 118 -20.40 -10.85 -9.41
CA GLU A 118 -21.18 -12.02 -8.97
C GLU A 118 -21.41 -13.05 -10.09
N SER A 119 -21.46 -12.62 -11.35
CA SER A 119 -21.73 -13.50 -12.50
C SER A 119 -20.58 -14.44 -12.90
N HIS A 120 -19.40 -14.28 -12.32
CA HIS A 120 -18.27 -15.19 -12.52
C HIS A 120 -18.02 -16.18 -11.36
N GLY A 121 -18.85 -16.14 -10.31
CA GLY A 121 -18.71 -16.97 -9.10
C GLY A 121 -19.54 -18.26 -9.03
N THR A 122 -20.49 -18.51 -9.94
CA THR A 122 -21.33 -19.73 -9.87
C THR A 122 -21.50 -20.41 -11.22
N ARG A 123 -20.59 -21.32 -11.54
CA ARG A 123 -20.91 -22.47 -12.40
C ARG A 123 -20.28 -23.75 -11.84
N LYS A 124 -21.04 -24.43 -10.98
CA LYS A 124 -21.07 -25.90 -11.00
C LYS A 124 -22.44 -26.45 -10.62
N SER A 125 -22.90 -27.34 -11.49
CA SER A 125 -24.01 -28.28 -11.39
C SER A 125 -25.43 -27.69 -11.39
N ILE A 126 -26.22 -28.06 -12.40
CA ILE A 126 -27.35 -28.99 -12.26
C ILE A 126 -27.72 -29.49 -13.66
N LEU A 127 -27.62 -30.81 -13.82
CA LEU A 127 -28.29 -31.56 -14.86
C LEU A 127 -29.75 -31.72 -14.41
N LYS A 128 -30.72 -31.23 -15.18
CA LYS A 128 -32.05 -31.86 -15.33
C LYS A 128 -32.74 -31.32 -16.59
N SER A 129 -33.31 -32.29 -17.29
CA SER A 129 -33.90 -32.30 -18.62
C SER A 129 -35.26 -31.54 -18.71
N PRO A 130 -35.85 -31.43 -19.91
CA PRO A 130 -36.65 -30.28 -20.37
C PRO A 130 -38.15 -30.47 -20.20
N ASP A 131 -38.91 -29.37 -20.26
CA ASP A 131 -40.24 -29.36 -20.88
C ASP A 131 -40.70 -27.94 -21.26
N ASN A 132 -41.15 -27.83 -22.51
CA ASN A 132 -42.18 -26.97 -23.08
C ASN A 132 -42.25 -25.49 -22.67
N PHE A 133 -41.93 -24.59 -23.63
CA PHE A 133 -42.94 -23.70 -24.20
C PHE A 133 -42.63 -23.41 -25.68
N LEU A 134 -43.71 -23.40 -26.46
CA LEU A 134 -43.81 -23.45 -27.91
C LEU A 134 -43.63 -22.08 -28.60
N ASN A 135 -43.25 -22.19 -29.88
CA ASN A 135 -43.54 -21.32 -31.04
C ASN A 135 -42.72 -20.02 -31.23
N GLU A 136 -41.85 -20.00 -32.26
CA GLU A 136 -42.20 -19.46 -33.59
C GLU A 136 -41.13 -19.77 -34.67
N SER A 137 -41.57 -20.44 -35.73
CA SER A 137 -41.21 -20.34 -37.18
C SER A 137 -39.74 -20.16 -37.69
N VAL A 138 -39.12 -21.30 -38.04
CA VAL A 138 -38.50 -21.79 -39.33
C VAL A 138 -38.58 -20.83 -40.56
N PRO A 139 -37.57 -20.72 -41.48
CA PRO A 139 -36.99 -21.87 -42.22
C PRO A 139 -35.47 -21.95 -42.51
N SER A 140 -34.94 -23.13 -42.15
CA SER A 140 -34.36 -24.19 -43.00
C SER A 140 -33.52 -23.83 -44.24
N LYS A 141 -32.24 -24.27 -44.22
CA LYS A 141 -31.65 -25.06 -45.32
C LYS A 141 -30.75 -26.17 -44.77
N SER A 142 -31.03 -27.37 -45.28
CA SER A 142 -30.48 -28.68 -44.94
C SER A 142 -29.34 -29.09 -45.86
N VAL A 143 -28.30 -29.76 -45.34
CA VAL A 143 -27.59 -30.84 -46.06
C VAL A 143 -27.21 -31.96 -45.08
N LYS A 144 -27.60 -33.19 -45.42
CA LYS A 144 -27.34 -34.48 -44.75
C LYS A 144 -25.84 -34.85 -44.92
N ILE A 145 -25.21 -35.73 -44.14
CA ILE A 145 -25.34 -37.20 -44.22
C ILE A 145 -24.56 -37.87 -43.06
N LYS A 146 -25.30 -38.71 -42.30
CA LYS A 146 -25.06 -40.06 -41.73
C LYS A 146 -23.69 -40.46 -41.10
N SER A 147 -23.74 -40.54 -39.77
CA SER A 147 -23.41 -41.67 -38.86
C SER A 147 -22.92 -43.02 -39.41
N VAL A 148 -21.92 -43.64 -38.74
CA VAL A 148 -21.96 -44.99 -38.12
C VAL A 148 -20.90 -45.11 -36.99
N THR A 149 -21.31 -45.71 -35.87
CA THR A 149 -20.53 -46.38 -34.78
C THR A 149 -21.23 -47.73 -34.49
N PRO A 150 -20.76 -48.71 -33.65
CA PRO A 150 -19.43 -49.02 -33.07
C PRO A 150 -19.07 -50.57 -32.99
N SER A 151 -17.89 -50.88 -32.40
CA SER A 151 -17.52 -52.07 -31.56
C SER A 151 -16.98 -53.37 -32.22
N PRO A 152 -16.31 -54.32 -31.50
CA PRO A 152 -15.21 -54.20 -30.49
C PRO A 152 -14.09 -55.31 -30.56
N ARG A 153 -12.93 -55.04 -29.89
CA ARG A 153 -11.91 -55.91 -29.21
C ARG A 153 -11.62 -57.38 -29.67
N ARG A 154 -10.32 -57.72 -29.93
CA ARG A 154 -9.40 -58.52 -29.04
C ARG A 154 -8.05 -58.98 -29.66
N LYS A 155 -7.00 -58.87 -28.83
CA LYS A 155 -5.83 -59.75 -28.54
C LYS A 155 -4.64 -59.99 -29.52
N VAL A 156 -3.48 -59.44 -29.09
CA VAL A 156 -2.13 -60.02 -28.83
C VAL A 156 -1.46 -60.95 -29.87
N THR A 157 -0.23 -60.58 -30.28
CA THR A 157 0.98 -61.45 -30.30
C THR A 157 2.27 -60.63 -30.50
N GLU A 158 3.35 -61.07 -29.83
CA GLU A 158 4.71 -60.49 -29.76
C GLU A 158 5.52 -60.65 -31.05
N GLN A 159 6.53 -59.78 -31.26
CA GLN A 159 7.95 -60.15 -31.54
C GLN A 159 8.87 -58.93 -31.80
N ASN A 160 9.86 -58.77 -30.92
CA ASN A 160 11.27 -58.31 -31.05
C ASN A 160 11.69 -57.24 -32.10
N ARG A 161 12.34 -56.15 -31.63
CA ARG A 161 13.81 -55.92 -31.66
C ARG A 161 14.20 -54.48 -31.22
N ASP A 162 15.21 -54.42 -30.34
CA ASP A 162 16.34 -53.48 -30.20
C ASP A 162 16.11 -51.99 -30.55
N GLY A 163 16.37 -50.97 -29.73
CA GLY A 163 17.14 -50.78 -28.50
C GLY A 163 17.61 -49.31 -28.51
N PHE A 164 17.59 -48.61 -27.37
CA PHE A 164 18.48 -47.49 -26.97
C PHE A 164 17.92 -46.87 -25.68
N ASP A 165 18.81 -46.72 -24.69
CA ASP A 165 18.59 -46.13 -23.37
C ASP A 165 18.21 -44.64 -23.46
N GLU A 166 17.33 -44.18 -22.57
CA GLU A 166 17.45 -42.89 -21.89
C GLU A 166 16.50 -42.88 -20.68
N ASP A 167 17.07 -42.54 -19.52
CA ASP A 167 16.39 -42.44 -18.22
C ASP A 167 15.31 -41.35 -18.25
N ASP A 168 14.03 -41.76 -18.13
CA ASP A 168 12.91 -40.87 -17.85
C ASP A 168 12.89 -40.58 -16.34
N ASP A 169 13.51 -39.46 -15.94
CA ASP A 169 13.17 -38.80 -14.68
C ASP A 169 11.90 -37.95 -14.91
N ASP A 170 10.78 -38.50 -14.42
CA ASP A 170 9.50 -37.81 -14.24
C ASP A 170 9.67 -36.61 -13.30
N ASP A 171 9.67 -35.39 -13.85
CA ASP A 171 9.39 -34.16 -13.11
C ASP A 171 8.10 -33.51 -13.63
N ASP A 172 7.03 -33.79 -12.88
CA ASP A 172 5.73 -33.14 -12.92
C ASP A 172 5.88 -31.61 -12.94
N PHE A 173 5.32 -30.95 -13.98
CA PHE A 173 5.02 -29.53 -13.89
C PHE A 173 3.63 -29.42 -13.26
N GLU A 174 3.57 -29.29 -11.95
CA GLU A 174 2.47 -28.57 -11.32
C GLU A 174 2.78 -27.07 -11.32
N GLU A 175 1.81 -26.31 -11.82
CA GLU A 175 1.82 -24.85 -11.90
C GLU A 175 1.37 -24.35 -10.51
N ASP A 176 2.32 -24.20 -9.57
CA ASP A 176 2.04 -23.74 -8.20
C ASP A 176 1.41 -22.34 -8.20
N TYR A 177 0.10 -22.33 -7.93
CA TYR A 177 -0.61 -21.17 -7.42
C TYR A 177 -0.24 -21.00 -5.95
N LEU A 178 0.42 -19.90 -5.61
CA LEU A 178 0.67 -19.48 -4.23
C LEU A 178 -0.65 -19.07 -3.56
N GLU A 179 -1.41 -20.03 -3.04
CA GLU A 179 -2.36 -19.84 -1.93
C GLU A 179 -1.74 -20.43 -0.66
N GLY A 180 -1.30 -19.54 0.24
CA GLY A 180 -0.84 -19.94 1.57
C GLY A 180 -2.00 -19.97 2.54
N GLU A 181 -2.60 -21.14 2.73
CA GLU A 181 -3.33 -21.48 3.95
C GLU A 181 -2.48 -22.47 4.76
N SER A 182 -2.10 -22.06 5.97
CA SER A 182 -1.56 -22.96 6.98
C SER A 182 -2.57 -23.04 8.10
N GLU A 183 -3.36 -24.12 8.11
CA GLU A 183 -4.04 -24.59 9.32
C GLU A 183 -2.97 -25.16 10.27
N LEU A 184 -2.95 -24.65 11.50
CA LEU A 184 -2.31 -25.30 12.63
C LEU A 184 -3.33 -25.35 13.76
N ASP A 185 -3.78 -26.57 14.04
CA ASP A 185 -4.42 -26.98 15.28
C ASP A 185 -3.49 -26.71 16.47
N VAL A 186 -3.93 -25.93 17.46
CA VAL A 186 -3.52 -26.06 18.86
C VAL A 186 -4.68 -25.62 19.77
N ASP A 187 -5.28 -26.63 20.40
CA ASP A 187 -5.86 -26.73 21.75
C ASP A 187 -6.56 -25.52 22.44
N ASP A 188 -7.81 -25.81 22.83
CA ASP A 188 -8.63 -25.14 23.84
C ASP A 188 -7.93 -25.10 25.21
N GLU A 189 -7.77 -23.91 25.81
CA GLU A 189 -7.81 -23.73 27.27
C GLU A 189 -8.53 -22.41 27.62
N ASP A 190 -9.53 -22.55 28.50
CA ASP A 190 -10.30 -21.51 29.18
C ASP A 190 -9.42 -20.59 30.04
N ASP A 191 -9.80 -19.31 30.22
CA ASP A 191 -9.89 -18.64 31.54
C ASP A 191 -10.25 -17.13 31.42
N ASP A 192 -11.47 -16.85 31.88
CA ASP A 192 -11.93 -15.77 32.78
C ASP A 192 -11.48 -14.30 32.62
N GLU A 193 -12.49 -13.45 32.37
CA GLU A 193 -12.52 -12.00 32.59
C GLU A 193 -12.66 -11.70 34.10
N GLU A 194 -11.81 -10.85 34.66
CA GLU A 194 -12.11 -10.15 35.92
C GLU A 194 -11.90 -8.63 35.80
N GLU A 195 -13.00 -7.93 36.07
CA GLU A 195 -13.20 -6.49 36.19
C GLU A 195 -13.16 -6.11 37.68
N TYR A 196 -12.45 -5.04 38.09
CA TYR A 196 -12.64 -4.44 39.42
C TYR A 196 -12.46 -2.92 39.48
N GLU A 197 -13.31 -2.33 40.32
CA GLU A 197 -13.64 -0.91 40.54
C GLU A 197 -12.65 -0.12 41.43
N GLU A 198 -12.80 1.21 41.39
CA GLU A 198 -12.12 2.25 42.17
C GLU A 198 -12.43 2.25 43.68
N THR A 199 -11.56 2.85 44.50
CA THR A 199 -11.94 3.62 45.71
C THR A 199 -10.80 4.54 46.18
N ASP A 200 -11.13 5.80 46.47
CA ASP A 200 -10.30 6.89 47.03
C ASP A 200 -10.31 6.91 48.58
N GLU A 201 -9.29 7.50 49.24
CA GLU A 201 -9.42 8.48 50.37
C GLU A 201 -8.04 8.97 50.95
N ASP A 202 -7.88 10.31 50.95
CA ASP A 202 -7.30 11.29 51.91
C ASP A 202 -5.79 11.50 52.28
N GLU A 203 -5.44 12.81 52.40
CA GLU A 203 -4.14 13.53 52.56
C GLU A 203 -3.66 13.81 54.01
N VAL A 204 -2.33 14.04 54.19
CA VAL A 204 -1.69 15.04 55.10
C VAL A 204 -0.32 15.50 54.50
N SER A 205 0.08 16.77 54.62
CA SER A 205 1.24 17.44 53.97
C SER A 205 2.44 17.80 54.88
N GLU A 206 3.67 17.76 54.32
CA GLU A 206 4.93 18.37 54.84
C GLU A 206 5.77 18.96 53.66
N ASP A 207 6.56 20.02 53.93
CA ASP A 207 7.34 20.83 52.96
C ASP A 207 8.43 20.02 52.21
N GLN A 208 8.42 20.05 50.87
CA GLN A 208 9.27 19.22 50.01
C GLN A 208 10.55 19.93 49.52
N VAL A 209 11.70 19.38 49.88
CA VAL A 209 13.01 19.68 49.29
C VAL A 209 13.11 19.00 47.91
N LEU A 210 13.48 19.73 46.86
CA LEU A 210 13.52 19.21 45.48
C LEU A 210 14.85 18.49 45.15
N HIS A 211 15.99 19.05 45.57
CA HIS A 211 17.32 18.48 45.34
C HIS A 211 18.28 18.86 46.46
N ILE A 212 19.27 18.01 46.76
CA ILE A 212 20.46 18.43 47.52
C ILE A 212 21.60 18.63 46.52
N VAL A 213 22.15 19.83 46.47
CA VAL A 213 23.26 20.20 45.58
C VAL A 213 24.51 20.52 46.37
N ARG A 214 25.68 20.46 45.71
CA ARG A 214 26.98 20.78 46.27
C ARG A 214 27.65 21.91 45.50
N GLY A 215 28.18 22.90 46.20
CA GLY A 215 28.92 24.01 45.60
C GLY A 215 30.18 23.54 44.87
N LEU A 216 30.33 23.90 43.59
CA LEU A 216 31.52 23.63 42.79
C LEU A 216 32.55 24.77 42.85
N THR A 217 32.08 25.99 43.11
CA THR A 217 32.91 27.20 43.17
C THR A 217 32.46 28.07 44.35
N ASN A 218 33.38 28.79 45.00
CA ASN A 218 32.99 29.76 46.03
C ASN A 218 32.17 30.89 45.40
N TYR A 219 30.99 31.15 45.94
CA TYR A 219 30.10 32.21 45.51
C TYR A 219 29.81 33.14 46.68
N ASN A 220 30.17 34.42 46.54
CA ASN A 220 29.81 35.48 47.49
C ASN A 220 28.58 36.21 46.93
N ALA A 221 27.52 36.31 47.74
CA ALA A 221 26.30 37.03 47.39
C ALA A 221 26.62 38.44 46.89
N GLN A 222 26.13 38.78 45.69
CA GLN A 222 26.38 40.08 45.07
C GLN A 222 25.17 41.00 45.16
N GLN A 223 23.97 40.43 45.35
CA GLN A 223 22.71 41.16 45.51
C GLN A 223 21.95 40.68 46.76
N GLU A 224 21.06 41.53 47.25
CA GLU A 224 20.15 41.20 48.35
C GLU A 224 19.17 40.12 47.87
N GLY A 225 19.27 38.92 48.45
CA GLY A 225 18.53 37.73 48.03
C GLY A 225 19.39 36.59 47.47
N ASP A 226 20.69 36.79 47.29
CA ASP A 226 21.63 35.73 46.89
C ASP A 226 22.13 34.91 48.10
N LEU A 227 22.31 33.60 47.91
CA LEU A 227 22.89 32.73 48.94
C LEU A 227 24.41 32.61 48.76
N THR A 228 25.19 32.92 49.81
CA THR A 228 26.66 32.75 49.80
C THR A 228 27.02 31.31 50.16
N PHE A 229 27.85 30.65 49.34
CA PHE A 229 28.30 29.27 49.60
C PHE A 229 29.74 29.03 49.11
N LYS A 230 30.42 28.02 49.66
CA LYS A 230 31.77 27.62 49.29
C LYS A 230 31.80 26.30 48.54
N VAL A 231 32.94 26.01 47.91
CA VAL A 231 33.19 24.71 47.28
C VAL A 231 33.03 23.60 48.32
N GLY A 232 32.15 22.64 48.02
CA GLY A 232 31.86 21.51 48.87
C GLY A 232 30.65 21.68 49.80
N ASP A 233 30.09 22.89 49.93
CA ASP A 233 28.92 23.12 50.78
C ASP A 233 27.67 22.45 50.19
N GLN A 234 26.86 21.82 51.05
CA GLN A 234 25.57 21.24 50.68
C GLN A 234 24.45 22.26 50.82
N ILE A 235 23.60 22.35 49.80
CA ILE A 235 22.51 23.31 49.69
C ILE A 235 21.24 22.56 49.28
N GLU A 236 20.16 22.79 50.00
CA GLU A 236 18.83 22.23 49.69
C GLU A 236 18.12 23.13 48.70
N ILE A 237 17.85 22.64 47.49
CA ILE A 237 17.09 23.37 46.49
C ILE A 237 15.61 23.21 46.76
N LEU A 238 14.95 24.34 46.99
CA LEU A 238 13.52 24.45 47.26
C LEU A 238 12.72 24.74 45.98
N GLU A 239 13.33 25.43 45.01
CA GLU A 239 12.68 25.78 43.73
C GLU A 239 13.70 25.89 42.58
N VAL A 240 13.35 25.34 41.41
CA VAL A 240 14.16 25.36 40.18
C VAL A 240 13.48 26.25 39.14
N SER A 241 14.17 27.31 38.69
CA SER A 241 13.69 28.22 37.65
C SER A 241 14.45 28.03 36.32
N ASP A 242 13.75 28.22 35.20
CA ASP A 242 14.27 28.05 33.82
C ASP A 242 15.28 29.13 33.38
N ASP A 243 15.48 30.18 34.20
CA ASP A 243 16.42 31.26 33.99
C ASP A 243 17.84 30.99 34.53
N GLY A 244 18.04 29.83 35.17
CA GLY A 244 19.32 29.38 35.70
C GLY A 244 19.63 29.82 37.13
N TRP A 245 18.68 30.44 37.84
CA TRP A 245 18.80 30.78 39.26
C TRP A 245 17.84 29.93 40.09
N TRP A 246 18.37 29.19 41.06
CA TRP A 246 17.59 28.28 41.90
C TRP A 246 17.46 28.85 43.31
N THR A 247 16.32 28.64 43.96
CA THR A 247 16.16 29.01 45.36
C THR A 247 16.71 27.88 46.22
N GLY A 248 17.80 28.15 46.94
CA GLY A 248 18.47 27.20 47.80
C GLY A 248 18.45 27.63 49.26
N ARG A 249 18.52 26.66 50.17
CA ARG A 249 18.68 26.85 51.61
C ARG A 249 20.01 26.25 52.06
N ASP A 250 20.82 27.02 52.78
CA ASP A 250 22.06 26.51 53.37
C ASP A 250 21.78 25.68 54.64
N CYS A 251 22.82 25.01 55.15
CA CYS A 251 22.74 24.26 56.40
C CYS A 251 22.46 25.10 57.66
N HIS A 252 22.49 26.43 57.55
CA HIS A 252 22.15 27.37 58.64
C HIS A 252 20.70 27.88 58.53
N GLY A 253 19.95 27.44 57.52
CA GLY A 253 18.55 27.82 57.29
C GLY A 253 18.37 29.13 56.53
N ASN A 254 19.44 29.71 55.97
CA ASN A 254 19.35 30.91 55.14
C ASN A 254 18.91 30.52 53.73
N GLU A 255 17.92 31.23 53.20
CA GLU A 255 17.42 31.03 51.84
C GLU A 255 17.89 32.14 50.91
N GLY A 256 18.23 31.77 49.68
CA GLY A 256 18.59 32.72 48.65
C GLY A 256 18.82 32.07 47.30
N LEU A 257 19.07 32.90 46.30
CA LEU A 257 19.30 32.47 44.93
C LEU A 257 20.71 31.90 44.76
N VAL A 258 20.77 30.78 44.03
CA VAL A 258 21.95 29.98 43.76
C VAL A 258 22.05 29.76 42.25
N PRO A 259 23.13 30.22 41.59
CA PRO A 259 23.32 29.95 40.16
C PRO A 259 23.49 28.45 39.91
N SER A 260 22.64 27.87 39.06
CA SER A 260 22.66 26.43 38.74
C SER A 260 23.97 25.96 38.10
N THR A 261 24.68 26.86 37.43
CA THR A 261 25.99 26.60 36.80
C THR A 261 27.14 26.43 37.80
N LEU A 262 26.95 26.78 39.07
CA LEU A 262 28.00 26.75 40.10
C LEU A 262 27.79 25.63 41.14
N VAL A 263 26.81 24.75 40.92
CA VAL A 263 26.44 23.67 41.84
C VAL A 263 26.23 22.34 41.09
N GLU A 264 26.42 21.22 41.78
CA GLU A 264 26.25 19.86 41.26
C GLU A 264 25.22 19.10 42.11
N ILE A 265 24.25 18.43 41.49
CA ILE A 265 23.21 17.66 42.21
C ILE A 265 23.83 16.39 42.81
N VAL A 266 23.67 16.19 44.12
CA VAL A 266 24.26 15.06 44.88
C VAL A 266 23.23 13.97 45.22
N HIS A 267 21.94 14.31 45.35
CA HIS A 267 20.84 13.32 45.49
C HIS A 267 19.49 13.86 44.97
N GLU A 268 18.75 13.02 44.25
CA GLU A 268 17.34 13.22 43.85
C GLU A 268 16.44 12.27 44.65
N GLU A 269 15.76 12.76 45.69
CA GLU A 269 14.59 12.09 46.25
C GLU A 269 13.36 12.95 45.90
N GLN A 270 12.40 12.38 45.17
CA GLN A 270 11.15 13.07 44.85
C GLN A 270 10.02 12.54 45.73
N PRO A 271 9.15 13.41 46.27
CA PRO A 271 7.80 12.99 46.60
C PRO A 271 6.74 13.76 45.79
N ILE A 272 5.51 13.27 45.94
CA ILE A 272 4.42 13.29 44.96
C ILE A 272 3.58 14.57 45.05
N LYS A 273 3.04 15.04 43.91
CA LYS A 273 2.16 16.21 43.75
C LYS A 273 0.68 15.88 43.99
N GLN A 274 -0.08 16.79 44.61
CA GLN A 274 -1.51 17.03 44.26
C GLN A 274 -1.86 18.53 44.22
N LYS A 275 -2.80 18.87 43.32
CA LYS A 275 -3.30 20.22 42.93
C LYS A 275 -4.77 20.36 43.38
N ASN A 276 -5.23 21.48 43.92
CA ASN A 276 -5.94 22.61 43.25
C ASN A 276 -6.76 23.34 44.37
N VAL A 277 -7.14 24.63 44.34
CA VAL A 277 -8.00 25.32 43.36
C VAL A 277 -7.97 26.85 43.57
N LYS A 278 -7.92 27.59 42.45
CA LYS A 278 -8.37 28.98 42.12
C LYS A 278 -7.67 30.21 42.72
N ALA A 279 -6.98 30.94 41.83
CA ALA A 279 -7.46 32.22 41.28
C ALA A 279 -6.77 32.51 39.92
N LYS A 280 -7.51 33.09 38.96
CA LYS A 280 -7.03 33.43 37.60
C LYS A 280 -6.15 34.68 37.59
N PRO A 281 -5.06 34.69 36.78
CA PRO A 281 -4.57 35.93 36.13
C PRO A 281 -4.34 35.68 34.59
N PRO A 282 -3.91 36.68 33.79
CA PRO A 282 -4.68 37.19 32.66
C PRO A 282 -4.40 36.49 31.32
N LEU A 283 -5.38 36.61 30.41
CA LEU A 283 -5.31 36.17 29.02
C LEU A 283 -4.08 36.72 28.29
N GLU A 284 -3.10 35.87 28.01
CA GLU A 284 -2.12 36.09 26.97
C GLU A 284 -2.81 36.06 25.60
N LYS A 285 -2.71 37.17 24.86
CA LYS A 285 -3.18 37.26 23.48
C LYS A 285 -2.37 36.28 22.63
N GLN A 286 -3.05 35.31 22.03
CA GLN A 286 -2.52 34.58 20.88
C GLN A 286 -2.03 35.60 19.85
N ARG A 287 -0.72 35.57 19.56
CA ARG A 287 -0.17 36.33 18.44
C ARG A 287 -0.87 35.87 17.17
N SER A 288 -1.47 36.82 16.48
CA SER A 288 -2.24 36.56 15.26
C SER A 288 -1.32 35.94 14.21
N GLY A 289 -1.75 34.84 13.58
CA GLY A 289 -1.00 34.23 12.49
C GLY A 289 -0.61 35.24 11.40
N LYS A 290 -1.37 36.32 11.25
CA LYS A 290 -1.12 37.43 10.32
C LYS A 290 0.18 38.19 10.61
N GLU A 291 0.57 38.35 11.88
CA GLU A 291 1.81 39.05 12.29
C GLU A 291 3.06 38.19 12.05
N LEU A 292 2.93 36.86 12.11
CA LEU A 292 3.98 35.92 11.72
C LEU A 292 4.21 35.92 10.20
N TRP A 293 3.16 36.07 9.40
CA TRP A 293 3.26 36.13 7.93
C TRP A 293 3.94 37.41 7.41
N GLU A 294 3.76 38.54 8.09
CA GLU A 294 4.43 39.81 7.77
C GLU A 294 5.94 39.71 7.97
N ASN A 295 6.39 39.17 9.11
CA ASN A 295 7.81 39.00 9.42
C ASN A 295 8.54 38.00 8.50
N LEU A 296 7.82 37.03 7.92
CA LEU A 296 8.40 36.05 6.99
C LEU A 296 8.56 36.59 5.56
N LYS A 297 7.73 37.55 5.13
CA LYS A 297 7.80 38.18 3.80
C LYS A 297 8.99 39.13 3.64
N ASP A 298 9.47 39.70 4.75
CA ASP A 298 10.61 40.63 4.74
C ASP A 298 11.98 39.94 4.60
N SER A 299 12.05 38.61 4.67
CA SER A 299 13.26 37.84 4.39
C SER A 299 13.41 37.52 2.89
N LYS A 300 13.78 38.53 2.09
CA LYS A 300 13.94 38.43 0.62
C LYS A 300 15.07 37.51 0.09
N THR A 301 15.53 36.51 0.85
CA THR A 301 16.63 35.63 0.39
C THR A 301 16.56 34.15 0.81
N SER A 302 15.45 33.68 1.38
CA SER A 302 15.28 32.22 1.60
C SER A 302 13.86 31.82 1.23
N LYS A 303 13.72 30.93 0.23
CA LYS A 303 12.46 30.22 -0.02
C LYS A 303 12.20 29.36 1.22
N THR A 304 11.42 29.84 2.17
CA THR A 304 10.97 29.06 3.32
C THR A 304 10.27 27.80 2.78
N SER A 305 10.78 26.63 3.16
CA SER A 305 10.24 25.37 2.66
C SER A 305 8.80 25.19 3.18
N VAL A 306 7.92 24.62 2.36
CA VAL A 306 6.54 24.27 2.76
C VAL A 306 6.53 23.44 4.05
N THR A 307 7.55 22.61 4.25
CA THR A 307 7.75 21.84 5.49
C THR A 307 8.02 22.71 6.71
N ASP A 308 8.69 23.85 6.55
CA ASP A 308 9.03 24.74 7.67
C ASP A 308 7.80 25.50 8.14
N VAL A 309 6.90 25.85 7.21
CA VAL A 309 5.58 26.41 7.52
C VAL A 309 4.72 25.40 8.29
N LEU A 310 4.67 24.15 7.85
CA LEU A 310 3.90 23.11 8.54
C LEU A 310 4.47 22.77 9.92
N LYS A 311 5.80 22.78 10.08
CA LYS A 311 6.46 22.65 11.38
C LYS A 311 6.11 23.83 12.30
N ALA A 312 6.17 25.06 11.79
CA ALA A 312 5.82 26.26 12.56
C ALA A 312 4.35 26.25 13.01
N MET A 313 3.47 25.63 12.24
CA MET A 313 2.06 25.44 12.58
C MET A 313 1.81 24.24 13.52
N LYS A 314 2.85 23.49 13.94
CA LYS A 314 2.76 22.22 14.69
C LYS A 314 1.88 21.16 13.99
N ALA A 315 1.75 21.24 12.66
CA ALA A 315 0.90 20.35 11.87
C ALA A 315 1.63 19.06 11.48
N ILE A 316 2.95 18.98 11.63
CA ILE A 316 3.76 17.78 11.32
C ILE A 316 4.77 17.48 12.44
N PRO A 317 5.03 16.19 12.73
CA PRO A 317 6.04 15.79 13.71
C PRO A 317 7.44 16.34 13.42
N GLN A 318 8.25 16.53 14.46
CA GLN A 318 9.59 17.12 14.34
C GLN A 318 10.52 16.30 13.42
N GLY A 319 10.38 14.98 13.42
CA GLY A 319 11.17 14.09 12.58
C GLY A 319 10.84 14.16 11.09
N PHE A 320 9.69 14.72 10.70
CA PHE A 320 9.27 14.72 9.30
C PHE A 320 10.12 15.70 8.47
N ARG A 321 10.35 15.34 7.21
CA ARG A 321 11.18 16.10 6.26
C ARG A 321 10.55 16.11 4.89
N SER A 322 11.00 17.01 4.03
CA SER A 322 10.63 16.95 2.61
C SER A 322 11.23 15.69 1.99
N SER A 323 10.44 14.95 1.20
CA SER A 323 10.82 13.65 0.63
C SER A 323 12.16 13.72 -0.13
N THR A 324 13.09 12.82 0.20
CA THR A 324 14.43 12.79 -0.41
C THR A 324 14.41 11.98 -1.69
N LEU A 325 14.01 10.71 -1.59
CA LEU A 325 13.79 9.82 -2.72
C LEU A 325 12.65 10.34 -3.61
N GLY A 326 11.61 10.98 -3.07
CA GLY A 326 10.54 11.57 -3.90
C GLY A 326 11.04 12.69 -4.82
N LYS A 327 11.95 13.54 -4.34
CA LYS A 327 12.60 14.57 -5.19
C LYS A 327 13.47 13.94 -6.28
N TRP A 328 14.19 12.88 -5.96
CA TRP A 328 15.03 12.19 -6.93
C TRP A 328 14.23 11.36 -7.92
N TYR A 329 13.13 10.76 -7.48
CA TYR A 329 12.18 10.04 -8.32
C TYR A 329 11.61 10.94 -9.41
N GLN A 330 11.47 12.25 -9.20
CA GLN A 330 11.04 13.18 -10.25
C GLN A 330 12.07 13.34 -11.40
N LYS A 331 13.33 12.96 -11.20
CA LYS A 331 14.37 13.04 -12.22
C LYS A 331 14.42 11.75 -13.05
N GLU A 332 14.60 11.89 -14.36
CA GLU A 332 14.68 10.75 -15.29
C GLU A 332 15.81 9.78 -14.95
N GLU A 333 16.93 10.27 -14.41
CA GLU A 333 18.10 9.43 -14.09
C GLU A 333 17.83 8.35 -13.03
N TYR A 334 16.84 8.54 -12.16
CA TYR A 334 16.45 7.57 -11.12
C TYR A 334 15.23 6.74 -11.49
N ARG A 335 14.69 6.91 -12.71
CA ARG A 335 13.54 6.14 -13.20
C ARG A 335 13.96 4.75 -13.68
N SER A 336 13.02 3.80 -13.64
CA SER A 336 13.25 2.44 -14.10
C SER A 336 13.64 2.40 -15.58
N SER A 337 13.04 3.29 -16.38
CA SER A 337 13.37 3.50 -17.79
C SER A 337 14.87 3.67 -18.06
N SER A 338 15.56 4.51 -17.26
CA SER A 338 16.98 4.84 -17.42
C SER A 338 17.96 3.72 -17.05
N TYR A 339 17.50 2.71 -16.32
CA TYR A 339 18.34 1.57 -15.88
C TYR A 339 18.14 0.32 -16.74
N VAL A 340 16.99 0.18 -17.38
CA VAL A 340 16.70 -0.98 -18.27
C VAL A 340 17.31 -0.80 -19.66
N ILE A 341 17.58 0.44 -20.07
CA ILE A 341 18.26 0.79 -21.32
C ILE A 341 19.74 0.35 -21.27
N PRO A 342 20.20 -0.56 -22.17
CA PRO A 342 21.61 -0.91 -22.31
C PRO A 342 22.53 0.31 -22.47
N LYS A 343 23.64 0.32 -21.72
CA LYS A 343 24.65 1.39 -21.77
C LYS A 343 25.96 0.82 -22.30
N THR A 344 26.65 1.57 -23.14
CA THR A 344 27.99 1.20 -23.61
C THR A 344 29.04 1.39 -22.52
N ASN A 345 30.11 0.61 -22.59
CA ASN A 345 31.29 0.81 -21.76
C ASN A 345 32.11 2.01 -22.23
N SER A 346 33.17 2.35 -21.50
CA SER A 346 34.05 3.49 -21.83
C SER A 346 34.70 3.40 -23.22
N SER A 347 34.87 2.20 -23.77
CA SER A 347 35.40 2.00 -25.12
C SER A 347 34.36 2.22 -26.22
N ASN A 348 33.07 2.23 -25.89
CA ASN A 348 31.94 2.23 -26.82
C ASN A 348 31.87 1.04 -27.78
N LEU A 349 32.70 0.01 -27.58
CA LEU A 349 32.71 -1.19 -28.43
C LEU A 349 31.80 -2.30 -27.92
N GLN A 350 31.41 -2.25 -26.63
CA GLN A 350 30.57 -3.26 -25.98
C GLN A 350 29.60 -2.60 -25.00
N TYR A 351 28.49 -3.27 -24.73
CA TYR A 351 27.56 -2.91 -23.67
C TYR A 351 28.07 -3.38 -22.31
N ASN A 352 27.75 -2.65 -21.24
CA ASN A 352 28.18 -2.98 -19.87
C ASN A 352 27.50 -4.24 -19.33
N ASP A 353 26.23 -4.44 -19.68
CA ASP A 353 25.34 -5.41 -19.03
C ASP A 353 24.55 -6.28 -20.02
N LEU A 354 24.91 -6.24 -21.32
CA LEU A 354 24.23 -6.98 -22.39
C LEU A 354 25.19 -7.96 -23.09
N TYR A 355 25.13 -9.23 -22.70
CA TYR A 355 26.05 -10.27 -23.18
C TYR A 355 25.31 -11.31 -24.02
N TRP A 356 25.63 -11.39 -25.32
CA TRP A 356 25.00 -12.35 -26.22
C TRP A 356 25.69 -13.71 -26.16
N ASP A 357 24.90 -14.78 -26.03
CA ASP A 357 25.36 -16.16 -26.20
C ASP A 357 25.13 -16.60 -27.66
N PRO A 358 26.20 -16.72 -28.47
CA PRO A 358 26.07 -17.06 -29.89
C PRO A 358 25.62 -18.51 -30.12
N VAL A 359 25.83 -19.41 -29.15
CA VAL A 359 25.50 -20.84 -29.26
C VAL A 359 24.00 -21.01 -29.04
N ASN A 360 23.49 -20.52 -27.92
CA ASN A 360 22.09 -20.66 -27.55
C ASN A 360 21.19 -19.56 -28.14
N LYS A 361 21.78 -18.57 -28.84
CA LYS A 361 21.09 -17.42 -29.44
C LYS A 361 20.20 -16.69 -28.43
N LYS A 362 20.71 -16.48 -27.22
CA LYS A 362 19.99 -15.82 -26.13
C LYS A 362 20.88 -14.84 -25.38
N LEU A 363 20.26 -13.92 -24.65
CA LEU A 363 20.92 -13.11 -23.65
C LEU A 363 21.49 -14.05 -22.58
N ARG A 364 22.78 -13.90 -22.30
CA ARG A 364 23.43 -14.60 -21.21
C ARG A 364 23.02 -13.93 -19.90
N GLY A 365 22.37 -14.71 -19.03
CA GLY A 365 22.08 -14.30 -17.67
C GLY A 365 23.36 -13.99 -16.91
N GLN A 366 23.36 -12.90 -16.16
CA GLN A 366 24.50 -12.48 -15.34
C GLN A 366 24.23 -12.83 -13.89
N GLN A 367 25.19 -13.45 -13.21
CA GLN A 367 25.11 -13.60 -11.76
C GLN A 367 25.60 -12.32 -11.10
N THR A 368 24.98 -11.97 -9.98
CA THR A 368 25.31 -10.77 -9.21
C THR A 368 25.70 -11.17 -7.79
N SER A 369 26.43 -10.31 -7.09
CA SER A 369 26.84 -10.60 -5.71
C SER A 369 25.64 -10.82 -4.79
N THR A 370 24.56 -10.04 -4.96
CA THR A 370 23.30 -10.24 -4.24
C THR A 370 22.08 -10.01 -5.14
N CYS A 371 21.15 -10.96 -5.08
CA CYS A 371 19.79 -10.79 -5.57
C CYS A 371 18.81 -11.39 -4.55
N ARG A 372 17.84 -10.60 -4.10
CA ARG A 372 16.85 -11.01 -3.10
C ARG A 372 15.45 -10.55 -3.48
N THR A 373 14.48 -11.39 -3.19
CA THR A 373 13.08 -10.98 -3.15
C THR A 373 12.80 -10.40 -1.77
N ILE A 374 12.21 -9.20 -1.75
CA ILE A 374 11.83 -8.49 -0.55
C ILE A 374 10.32 -8.34 -0.58
N THR A 375 9.64 -8.82 0.45
CA THR A 375 8.20 -8.64 0.62
C THR A 375 7.98 -7.59 1.69
N LEU A 376 7.40 -6.46 1.31
CA LEU A 376 6.92 -5.46 2.25
C LEU A 376 5.63 -5.96 2.90
N VAL A 377 5.67 -6.21 4.21
CA VAL A 377 4.55 -6.85 4.93
C VAL A 377 3.62 -5.81 5.52
N SER A 378 4.16 -4.92 6.37
CA SER A 378 3.36 -3.88 7.00
C SER A 378 4.22 -2.72 7.48
N VAL A 379 3.56 -1.58 7.67
CA VAL A 379 4.11 -0.45 8.41
C VAL A 379 3.17 -0.16 9.57
N LYS A 380 3.70 0.03 10.78
CA LYS A 380 2.90 0.30 11.98
C LYS A 380 3.38 1.56 12.69
N PHE A 381 2.43 2.22 13.37
CA PHE A 381 2.68 3.36 14.24
C PHE A 381 3.32 4.57 13.55
N VAL A 382 3.07 4.78 12.25
CA VAL A 382 3.52 6.02 11.60
C VAL A 382 2.79 7.20 12.23
N PRO A 383 3.49 8.25 12.68
CA PRO A 383 2.83 9.40 13.27
C PRO A 383 1.81 10.03 12.30
N PRO A 384 0.62 10.44 12.80
CA PRO A 384 -0.36 11.12 11.98
C PRO A 384 0.11 12.55 11.62
N ILE A 385 -0.45 13.08 10.54
CA ILE A 385 -0.33 14.51 10.20
C ILE A 385 -1.48 15.26 10.89
N GLY A 386 -1.18 16.44 11.44
CA GLY A 386 -2.14 17.30 12.16
C GLY A 386 -3.13 18.03 11.25
N ALA A 387 -3.99 18.85 11.87
CA ALA A 387 -5.08 19.55 11.20
C ALA A 387 -4.61 20.47 10.05
N GLY A 388 -5.42 20.55 8.98
CA GLY A 388 -5.16 21.41 7.82
C GLY A 388 -4.51 20.72 6.61
N VAL A 389 -4.31 19.40 6.69
CA VAL A 389 -3.73 18.57 5.63
C VAL A 389 -4.60 17.32 5.44
N GLU A 390 -4.90 16.99 4.18
CA GLU A 390 -5.60 15.79 3.79
C GLU A 390 -4.62 14.84 3.07
N ILE A 391 -4.54 13.59 3.53
CA ILE A 391 -3.64 12.59 2.95
C ILE A 391 -4.29 11.98 1.71
N LEU A 392 -3.65 12.16 0.56
CA LEU A 392 -4.09 11.62 -0.72
C LEU A 392 -3.51 10.23 -1.00
N SER A 393 -2.29 9.95 -0.53
CA SER A 393 -1.63 8.65 -0.72
C SER A 393 -0.60 8.37 0.36
N ARG A 394 -0.39 7.08 0.61
CA ARG A 394 0.65 6.53 1.50
C ARG A 394 1.50 5.59 0.65
N HIS A 395 2.81 5.77 0.64
CA HIS A 395 3.69 4.97 -0.21
C HIS A 395 5.09 4.89 0.35
N VAL A 396 5.84 3.89 -0.12
CA VAL A 396 7.24 3.66 0.24
C VAL A 396 8.09 3.72 -1.01
N TYR A 397 9.15 4.52 -0.98
CA TYR A 397 10.19 4.51 -2.01
C TYR A 397 11.33 3.58 -1.62
N PHE A 398 11.85 2.86 -2.61
CA PHE A 398 12.92 1.89 -2.45
C PHE A 398 14.10 2.22 -3.36
N ALA A 399 15.31 2.14 -2.83
CA ALA A 399 16.51 2.29 -3.63
C ALA A 399 17.71 1.59 -2.98
N LEU A 400 18.65 1.10 -3.80
CA LEU A 400 19.93 0.60 -3.32
C LEU A 400 20.81 1.78 -2.89
N TRP A 401 21.43 1.67 -1.71
CA TRP A 401 22.10 2.77 -1.03
C TRP A 401 23.35 2.27 -0.30
N ASP A 402 24.46 3.00 -0.43
CA ASP A 402 25.75 2.69 0.23
C ASP A 402 25.98 3.47 1.55
N GLY A 403 25.05 4.33 1.95
CA GLY A 403 25.21 5.26 3.07
C GLY A 403 25.40 6.72 2.64
N GLU A 404 25.80 6.98 1.39
CA GLU A 404 26.11 8.31 0.87
C GLU A 404 25.38 8.63 -0.44
N LYS A 405 25.17 7.63 -1.30
CA LYS A 405 24.65 7.78 -2.67
C LYS A 405 23.67 6.68 -3.02
N ILE A 406 22.71 7.04 -3.87
CA ILE A 406 21.77 6.08 -4.46
C ILE A 406 22.42 5.43 -5.67
N LEU A 407 22.32 4.10 -5.71
CA LEU A 407 23.02 3.24 -6.67
C LEU A 407 22.09 2.64 -7.74
N SER A 408 20.78 2.71 -7.54
CA SER A 408 19.77 2.10 -8.42
C SER A 408 18.68 3.08 -8.84
N ASN A 409 17.75 2.59 -9.67
CA ASN A 409 16.46 3.25 -9.83
C ASN A 409 15.71 3.29 -8.50
N ILE A 410 14.75 4.21 -8.41
CA ILE A 410 13.82 4.33 -7.29
C ILE A 410 12.52 3.64 -7.67
N HIS A 411 12.15 2.62 -6.90
CA HIS A 411 10.87 1.92 -7.04
C HIS A 411 9.87 2.44 -6.00
N VAL A 412 8.57 2.39 -6.31
CA VAL A 412 7.50 2.86 -5.41
C VAL A 412 6.46 1.79 -5.22
N VAL A 413 6.03 1.60 -3.97
CA VAL A 413 4.90 0.75 -3.61
C VAL A 413 3.90 1.58 -2.82
N ARG A 414 2.65 1.58 -3.26
CA ARG A 414 1.55 2.25 -2.57
C ARG A 414 0.98 1.34 -1.48
N ALA A 415 0.67 1.94 -0.35
CA ALA A 415 0.12 1.26 0.80
C ALA A 415 -1.40 1.41 0.88
N VAL A 416 -2.06 0.43 1.47
CA VAL A 416 -3.47 0.48 1.84
C VAL A 416 -3.56 0.79 3.34
N PRO A 417 -4.21 1.89 3.75
CA PRO A 417 -4.38 2.18 5.17
C PRO A 417 -5.37 1.20 5.80
N LEU A 418 -5.03 0.69 6.99
CA LEU A 418 -5.93 -0.06 7.85
C LEU A 418 -6.32 0.81 9.05
N GLU A 419 -7.57 1.26 9.08
CA GLU A 419 -8.06 2.26 10.04
C GLU A 419 -8.05 1.76 11.49
N ARG A 420 -8.31 0.46 11.71
CA ARG A 420 -8.37 -0.15 13.05
C ARG A 420 -7.07 -0.01 13.84
N ASP A 421 -5.92 -0.13 13.16
CA ASP A 421 -4.60 -0.24 13.81
C ASP A 421 -3.63 0.89 13.44
N LEU A 422 -4.10 1.91 12.71
CA LEU A 422 -3.25 2.96 12.14
C LEU A 422 -2.03 2.38 11.38
N SER A 423 -2.23 1.23 10.73
CA SER A 423 -1.18 0.50 10.03
C SER A 423 -1.36 0.62 8.53
N TRP A 424 -0.27 0.39 7.80
CA TRP A 424 -0.33 0.28 6.35
C TRP A 424 -0.04 -1.16 5.96
N THR A 425 -0.86 -1.67 5.07
CA THR A 425 -0.73 -3.00 4.50
C THR A 425 -0.44 -2.91 3.00
N PHE A 426 0.09 -4.00 2.47
CA PHE A 426 0.51 -4.13 1.08
C PHE A 426 -0.06 -5.44 0.53
N THR A 427 -0.18 -5.54 -0.79
CA THR A 427 -0.71 -6.74 -1.47
C THR A 427 -2.07 -7.18 -0.90
N PRO A 428 -3.15 -6.40 -1.10
CA PRO A 428 -4.47 -6.72 -0.56
C PRO A 428 -4.99 -8.07 -1.09
N LYS A 429 -5.23 -9.03 -0.20
CA LYS A 429 -5.60 -10.43 -0.53
C LYS A 429 -6.95 -10.59 -1.26
N VAL A 430 -7.77 -9.54 -1.33
CA VAL A 430 -9.20 -9.62 -1.73
C VAL A 430 -9.40 -9.48 -3.25
N ALA A 431 -8.39 -9.02 -4.00
CA ALA A 431 -8.53 -8.75 -5.44
C ALA A 431 -7.89 -9.85 -6.31
N LYS A 432 -8.67 -10.44 -7.22
CA LYS A 432 -8.18 -11.38 -8.25
C LYS A 432 -7.10 -10.78 -9.16
N HIS A 433 -7.11 -9.47 -9.34
CA HIS A 433 -6.07 -8.71 -10.03
C HIS A 433 -5.65 -7.53 -9.14
N ILE A 434 -4.58 -7.72 -8.37
CA ILE A 434 -3.98 -6.66 -7.55
C ILE A 434 -3.20 -5.73 -8.49
N PRO A 435 -3.50 -4.43 -8.60
CA PRO A 435 -2.66 -3.51 -9.37
C PRO A 435 -1.21 -3.57 -8.88
N SER A 436 -0.25 -3.64 -9.80
CA SER A 436 1.17 -3.77 -9.44
C SER A 436 1.70 -2.63 -8.57
N LEU A 437 1.01 -1.49 -8.56
CA LEU A 437 1.30 -0.37 -7.68
C LEU A 437 1.18 -0.72 -6.17
N TYR A 438 0.32 -1.67 -5.82
CA TYR A 438 0.14 -2.14 -4.44
C TYR A 438 0.94 -3.40 -4.10
N ASP A 439 1.77 -3.88 -5.03
CA ASP A 439 2.55 -5.08 -4.84
C ASP A 439 3.72 -4.83 -3.91
N GLY A 440 3.67 -5.44 -2.71
CA GLY A 440 4.77 -5.42 -1.76
C GLY A 440 5.94 -6.31 -2.14
N GLU A 441 5.83 -7.16 -3.17
CA GLU A 441 6.88 -8.09 -3.57
C GLU A 441 7.80 -7.49 -4.65
N LEU A 442 9.03 -7.18 -4.23
CA LEU A 442 10.05 -6.56 -5.07
C LEU A 442 11.32 -7.41 -5.16
N VAL A 443 12.08 -7.19 -6.22
CA VAL A 443 13.38 -7.80 -6.47
C VAL A 443 14.43 -6.71 -6.32
N ALA A 444 15.39 -6.93 -5.42
CA ALA A 444 16.55 -6.07 -5.23
C ALA A 444 17.81 -6.81 -5.70
N ARG A 445 18.51 -6.24 -6.68
CA ARG A 445 19.67 -6.85 -7.33
C ARG A 445 20.85 -5.88 -7.37
N ILE A 446 22.00 -6.35 -6.93
CA ILE A 446 23.25 -5.59 -6.94
C ILE A 446 24.44 -6.49 -7.22
N ASN A 447 25.30 -6.04 -8.11
CA ASN A 447 26.65 -6.56 -8.29
C ASN A 447 27.66 -5.56 -7.70
N SER A 448 28.15 -5.87 -6.50
CA SER A 448 29.16 -5.08 -5.78
C SER A 448 29.81 -5.91 -4.67
N ASP A 449 31.08 -5.66 -4.41
CA ASP A 449 31.83 -6.22 -3.27
C ASP A 449 31.63 -5.41 -1.98
N ASP A 450 30.98 -4.25 -2.07
CA ASP A 450 30.73 -3.39 -0.91
C ASP A 450 29.61 -3.95 -0.03
N ARG A 451 30.01 -4.42 1.15
CA ARG A 451 29.14 -5.04 2.16
C ARG A 451 28.26 -4.03 2.89
N LYS A 452 28.50 -2.73 2.74
CA LYS A 452 27.69 -1.67 3.38
C LYS A 452 26.40 -1.37 2.61
N ILE A 453 26.26 -1.92 1.41
CA ILE A 453 25.09 -1.65 0.58
C ILE A 453 23.84 -2.23 1.21
N SER A 454 22.83 -1.39 1.32
CA SER A 454 21.53 -1.67 1.89
C SER A 454 20.41 -1.27 0.92
N LEU A 455 19.22 -1.80 1.17
CA LEU A 455 17.99 -1.34 0.56
C LEU A 455 17.40 -0.24 1.46
N LEU A 456 17.45 1.00 0.97
CA LEU A 456 16.84 2.16 1.62
C LEU A 456 15.35 2.19 1.34
N MET A 457 14.56 2.46 2.37
CA MET A 457 13.11 2.58 2.36
C MET A 457 12.73 3.93 2.95
N GLU A 458 12.10 4.79 2.16
CA GLU A 458 11.57 6.07 2.64
C GLU A 458 10.04 6.03 2.63
N LEU A 459 9.42 6.22 3.79
CA LEU A 459 7.98 6.24 3.96
C LEU A 459 7.47 7.65 3.68
N ASN A 460 6.40 7.76 2.89
CA ASN A 460 5.93 9.04 2.40
C ASN A 460 4.41 9.18 2.46
N TYR A 461 3.99 10.42 2.70
CA TYR A 461 2.62 10.88 2.51
C TYR A 461 2.58 11.85 1.34
N SER A 462 1.75 11.55 0.33
CA SER A 462 1.26 12.58 -0.59
C SER A 462 0.02 13.23 0.01
N TYR A 463 -0.02 14.56 0.03
CA TYR A 463 -1.08 15.29 0.70
C TYR A 463 -1.51 16.53 -0.07
N VAL A 464 -2.71 17.04 0.26
CA VAL A 464 -3.21 18.34 -0.14
C VAL A 464 -3.45 19.20 1.09
N ARG A 465 -3.04 20.47 1.04
CA ARG A 465 -3.30 21.41 2.12
C ARG A 465 -4.71 21.97 1.97
N THR A 466 -5.56 21.80 2.99
CA THR A 466 -6.98 22.21 2.90
C THR A 466 -7.15 23.72 2.74
N SER A 467 -6.22 24.52 3.26
CA SER A 467 -6.28 25.99 3.17
C SER A 467 -5.87 26.56 1.81
N THR A 468 -5.03 25.86 1.03
CA THR A 468 -4.50 26.39 -0.25
C THR A 468 -4.82 25.52 -1.47
N GLY A 469 -5.23 24.27 -1.26
CA GLY A 469 -5.36 23.27 -2.33
C GLY A 469 -4.02 22.79 -2.91
N GLU A 470 -2.88 23.22 -2.33
CA GLU A 470 -1.56 22.85 -2.80
C GLU A 470 -1.25 21.38 -2.47
N ARG A 471 -0.78 20.64 -3.47
CA ARG A 471 -0.36 19.24 -3.33
C ARG A 471 1.14 19.15 -3.13
N SER A 472 1.57 18.32 -2.18
CA SER A 472 2.98 18.10 -1.92
C SER A 472 3.22 16.71 -1.33
N GLU A 473 4.48 16.43 -1.04
CA GLU A 473 4.91 15.15 -0.48
C GLU A 473 5.88 15.36 0.69
N ILE A 474 5.69 14.56 1.73
CA ILE A 474 6.48 14.61 2.95
C ILE A 474 6.93 13.21 3.36
N SER A 475 8.20 13.12 3.76
CA SER A 475 8.80 11.95 4.37
C SER A 475 8.35 11.84 5.82
N CYS A 476 7.73 10.71 6.15
CA CYS A 476 7.35 10.34 7.51
C CYS A 476 8.36 9.39 8.15
N GLY A 477 9.56 9.29 7.58
CA GLY A 477 10.70 8.57 8.13
C GLY A 477 11.30 7.57 7.14
N TRP A 478 12.41 6.97 7.53
CA TRP A 478 13.16 6.06 6.67
C TRP A 478 13.76 4.88 7.44
N ALA A 479 13.98 3.77 6.75
CA ALA A 479 14.65 2.58 7.27
C ALA A 479 15.60 2.02 6.22
N SER A 480 16.58 1.23 6.63
CA SER A 480 17.52 0.56 5.72
C SER A 480 17.66 -0.91 6.07
N LEU A 481 17.54 -1.78 5.08
CA LEU A 481 17.75 -3.22 5.22
C LEU A 481 19.14 -3.59 4.66
N SER A 482 20.03 -4.12 5.49
CA SER A 482 21.31 -4.66 4.99
C SER A 482 21.05 -5.84 4.05
N LEU A 483 21.69 -5.83 2.89
CA LEU A 483 21.59 -6.90 1.91
C LEU A 483 22.64 -8.00 2.10
N PHE A 484 23.63 -7.73 2.96
CA PHE A 484 24.71 -8.65 3.32
C PHE A 484 24.72 -8.89 4.84
N ASP A 485 25.13 -10.09 5.25
CA ASP A 485 25.41 -10.41 6.64
C ASP A 485 26.83 -9.99 7.06
N GLU A 486 27.19 -10.22 8.33
CA GLU A 486 28.52 -9.89 8.87
C GLU A 486 29.67 -10.63 8.16
N SER A 487 29.39 -11.83 7.62
CA SER A 487 30.37 -12.60 6.84
C SER A 487 30.58 -12.04 5.43
N GLY A 488 29.66 -11.19 4.96
CA GLY A 488 29.59 -10.66 3.61
C GLY A 488 28.80 -11.53 2.63
N ALA A 489 28.09 -12.55 3.13
CA ALA A 489 27.18 -13.35 2.32
C ALA A 489 25.81 -12.65 2.17
N PRO A 490 25.05 -12.92 1.10
CA PRO A 490 23.73 -12.31 0.91
C PRO A 490 22.77 -12.70 2.03
N VAL A 491 22.03 -11.72 2.58
CA VAL A 491 21.14 -11.92 3.74
C VAL A 491 20.21 -13.12 3.57
N GLY A 492 20.10 -13.98 4.58
CA GLY A 492 19.26 -15.19 4.53
C GLY A 492 17.76 -14.91 4.50
N ASN A 493 16.96 -15.97 4.43
CA ASN A 493 15.49 -15.86 4.49
C ASN A 493 15.06 -15.51 5.91
N LYS A 494 14.51 -14.32 6.10
CA LYS A 494 14.20 -13.81 7.44
C LYS A 494 13.15 -12.68 7.40
N ASN A 495 12.36 -12.57 8.45
CA ASN A 495 11.54 -11.39 8.72
C ASN A 495 12.36 -10.35 9.49
N HIS A 496 12.32 -9.11 9.04
CA HIS A 496 13.03 -7.97 9.62
C HIS A 496 12.03 -6.92 10.05
N ASP A 497 11.99 -6.65 11.36
CA ASP A 497 11.27 -5.52 11.92
C ASP A 497 12.25 -4.36 12.09
N LEU A 498 12.18 -3.39 11.18
CA LEU A 498 13.09 -2.27 11.13
C LEU A 498 12.45 -1.04 11.79
N ILE A 499 13.20 -0.39 12.66
CA ILE A 499 12.79 0.88 13.27
C ILE A 499 12.86 1.97 12.21
N VAL A 500 11.82 2.79 12.12
CA VAL A 500 11.77 3.93 11.21
C VAL A 500 12.40 5.14 11.88
N ASN A 501 13.46 5.65 11.27
CA ASN A 501 14.22 6.81 11.72
C ASN A 501 13.57 8.11 11.24
N GLY A 502 13.71 9.18 12.04
CA GLY A 502 13.36 10.53 11.63
C GLY A 502 14.44 11.18 10.77
N GLY A 503 14.13 12.36 10.25
CA GLY A 503 15.05 13.12 9.40
C GLY A 503 15.08 12.62 7.96
N THR A 504 16.14 12.96 7.24
CA THR A 504 16.45 12.39 5.92
C THR A 504 17.37 11.18 6.08
N PRO A 505 17.49 10.29 5.08
CA PRO A 505 18.46 9.19 5.09
C PRO A 505 19.92 9.61 5.35
N PHE A 506 20.22 10.89 5.14
CA PHE A 506 21.56 11.46 5.32
C PHE A 506 21.74 12.22 6.65
N GLU A 507 20.67 12.34 7.46
CA GLU A 507 20.69 12.90 8.80
C GLU A 507 20.80 11.77 9.84
N LYS A 508 21.78 11.83 10.74
CA LYS A 508 21.95 10.83 11.81
C LYS A 508 21.34 11.32 13.13
N GLY A 509 20.72 10.39 13.87
CA GLY A 509 20.28 10.62 15.25
C GLY A 509 19.05 11.50 15.41
N VAL A 510 18.25 11.71 14.35
CA VAL A 510 17.02 12.49 14.42
C VAL A 510 15.87 11.59 14.89
N PRO A 511 15.28 11.80 16.08
CA PRO A 511 14.12 11.04 16.51
C PRO A 511 12.93 11.37 15.60
N LEU A 512 12.12 10.36 15.26
CA LEU A 512 10.94 10.55 14.41
C LEU A 512 9.85 11.36 15.15
N ASP A 513 9.65 11.04 16.42
CA ASP A 513 8.82 11.79 17.36
C ASP A 513 9.50 11.81 18.74
N PRO A 514 9.89 12.99 19.28
CA PRO A 514 10.52 13.10 20.58
C PRO A 514 9.59 12.68 21.74
N THR A 515 8.26 12.63 21.54
CA THR A 515 7.31 12.15 22.56
C THR A 515 7.35 10.62 22.75
N ILE A 516 7.97 9.90 21.80
CA ILE A 516 8.23 8.44 21.85
C ILE A 516 9.65 8.16 22.39
N GLY A 517 10.41 9.20 22.73
CA GLY A 517 11.73 9.08 23.36
C GLY A 517 11.68 8.37 24.72
N VAL A 518 12.74 7.59 25.00
CA VAL A 518 12.95 6.91 26.28
C VAL A 518 13.17 7.98 27.36
N ASN A 519 12.09 8.43 28.01
CA ASN A 519 12.20 9.01 29.34
C ASN A 519 12.65 7.89 30.28
N THR A 520 13.75 8.12 31.00
CA THR A 520 14.32 7.17 31.99
C THR A 520 13.43 6.94 33.21
N ASN A 521 12.33 7.70 33.33
CA ASN A 521 11.37 7.64 34.44
C ASN A 521 10.05 6.95 34.07
N VAL A 522 10.10 5.94 33.22
CA VAL A 522 8.91 5.17 32.82
C VAL A 522 9.10 3.74 33.30
N SER A 523 8.12 3.21 34.06
CA SER A 523 8.08 1.82 34.54
C SER A 523 8.49 0.84 33.42
N LEU A 524 9.22 -0.23 33.76
CA LEU A 524 9.71 -1.22 32.79
C LEU A 524 8.58 -1.71 31.85
N MET A 525 7.37 -1.89 32.38
CA MET A 525 6.17 -2.26 31.62
C MET A 525 5.68 -1.15 30.67
N GLN A 526 5.77 0.11 31.09
CA GLN A 526 5.35 1.28 30.33
C GLN A 526 6.42 1.73 29.31
N SER A 527 7.70 1.43 29.58
CA SER A 527 8.82 1.50 28.64
C SER A 527 8.68 0.42 27.56
N ILE A 528 8.28 -0.81 27.93
CA ILE A 528 7.93 -1.88 26.99
C ILE A 528 6.72 -1.47 26.13
N LEU A 529 5.65 -0.92 26.70
CA LEU A 529 4.48 -0.40 25.97
C LEU A 529 4.83 0.75 25.01
N ARG A 530 5.74 1.65 25.38
CA ARG A 530 6.22 2.75 24.52
C ARG A 530 7.20 2.26 23.44
N SER A 531 8.05 1.29 23.75
CA SER A 531 8.94 0.64 22.77
C SER A 531 8.15 -0.16 21.71
N ASN A 532 6.97 -0.68 22.08
CA ASN A 532 6.02 -1.30 21.17
C ASN A 532 5.29 -0.30 20.26
N ARG A 533 5.29 1.00 20.57
CA ARG A 533 4.68 2.05 19.74
C ARG A 533 5.67 2.79 18.85
N GLN A 534 6.95 2.37 18.81
CA GLN A 534 7.88 2.95 17.85
C GLN A 534 7.43 2.65 16.41
N PRO A 535 7.49 3.63 15.51
CA PRO A 535 7.23 3.45 14.09
C PRO A 535 8.12 2.34 13.50
N LYS A 536 7.51 1.31 12.92
CA LYS A 536 8.21 0.11 12.43
C LYS A 536 7.75 -0.27 11.04
N ILE A 537 8.68 -0.74 10.22
CA ILE A 537 8.44 -1.34 8.90
C ILE A 537 8.91 -2.79 8.92
N THR A 538 7.99 -3.71 8.61
CA THR A 538 8.25 -5.14 8.57
C THR A 538 8.46 -5.57 7.12
N VAL A 539 9.62 -6.16 6.84
CA VAL A 539 9.98 -6.70 5.53
C VAL A 539 10.47 -8.13 5.66
N LYS A 540 10.16 -8.97 4.67
CA LYS A 540 10.64 -10.35 4.59
C LYS A 540 11.62 -10.51 3.45
N THR A 541 12.78 -11.11 3.70
CA THR A 541 13.74 -11.51 2.66
C THR A 541 13.52 -12.96 2.28
N THR A 542 13.50 -13.27 0.99
CA THR A 542 13.42 -14.64 0.47
C THR A 542 14.38 -14.89 -0.68
N THR A 543 14.79 -16.15 -0.80
CA THR A 543 15.48 -16.74 -1.95
C THR A 543 14.48 -17.14 -3.02
N PHE A 544 14.93 -17.19 -4.26
CA PHE A 544 14.14 -17.63 -5.41
C PHE A 544 14.55 -19.04 -5.87
N ASN A 545 13.64 -19.72 -6.58
CA ASN A 545 13.92 -20.99 -7.23
C ASN A 545 14.76 -20.80 -8.52
N LYS A 546 15.15 -21.91 -9.16
CA LYS A 546 15.99 -21.89 -10.37
C LYS A 546 15.35 -21.15 -11.56
N VAL A 547 14.05 -21.31 -11.77
CA VAL A 547 13.34 -20.67 -12.89
C VAL A 547 13.30 -19.15 -12.71
N THR A 548 12.96 -18.69 -11.51
CA THR A 548 12.94 -17.28 -11.16
C THR A 548 14.34 -16.67 -11.19
N LYS A 549 15.37 -17.44 -10.79
CA LYS A 549 16.78 -17.04 -10.95
C LYS A 549 17.11 -16.70 -12.39
N ASP A 550 16.77 -17.56 -13.34
CA ASP A 550 17.08 -17.34 -14.75
C ASP A 550 16.42 -16.05 -15.29
N ILE A 551 15.21 -15.73 -14.80
CA ILE A 551 14.52 -14.46 -15.10
C ILE A 551 15.28 -13.27 -14.50
N TYR A 552 15.67 -13.35 -13.23
CA TYR A 552 16.37 -12.25 -12.56
C TYR A 552 17.77 -12.03 -13.09
N ASP A 553 18.44 -13.08 -13.55
CA ASP A 553 19.74 -13.01 -14.20
C ASP A 553 19.69 -12.26 -15.54
N MET A 554 18.50 -12.11 -16.13
CA MET A 554 18.24 -11.24 -17.28
C MET A 554 17.92 -9.79 -16.89
N LEU A 555 17.99 -9.37 -15.62
CA LEU A 555 17.80 -7.97 -15.20
C LEU A 555 19.12 -7.18 -15.13
N PRO A 556 19.09 -5.83 -15.16
CA PRO A 556 20.28 -5.02 -14.97
C PRO A 556 21.00 -5.34 -13.66
N GLU A 557 22.31 -5.08 -13.61
CA GLU A 557 23.15 -5.44 -12.45
C GLU A 557 22.76 -4.74 -11.14
N ARG A 558 22.23 -3.51 -11.24
CA ARG A 558 21.81 -2.67 -10.10
C ARG A 558 20.40 -2.19 -10.34
N PHE A 559 19.43 -2.89 -9.76
CA PHE A 559 18.03 -2.67 -10.12
C PHE A 559 17.08 -3.09 -9.00
N VAL A 560 16.03 -2.30 -8.83
CA VAL A 560 14.93 -2.57 -7.91
C VAL A 560 13.62 -2.53 -8.70
N THR A 561 12.82 -3.59 -8.65
CA THR A 561 11.56 -3.63 -9.41
C THR A 561 10.55 -4.58 -8.80
N CYS A 562 9.29 -4.46 -9.20
CA CYS A 562 8.25 -5.43 -8.84
C CYS A 562 8.56 -6.79 -9.47
N GLN A 563 8.40 -7.86 -8.70
CA GLN A 563 8.61 -9.24 -9.16
C GLN A 563 7.85 -9.58 -10.43
N ARG A 564 6.62 -9.06 -10.58
CA ARG A 564 5.78 -9.31 -11.76
C ARG A 564 6.32 -8.68 -13.04
N TYR A 565 7.10 -7.60 -12.94
CA TYR A 565 7.69 -6.94 -14.10
C TYR A 565 8.94 -7.64 -14.62
N ALA A 566 9.64 -8.38 -13.74
CA ALA A 566 10.96 -8.95 -14.03
C ALA A 566 11.00 -9.75 -15.34
N ARG A 567 9.97 -10.58 -15.61
CA ARG A 567 9.88 -11.37 -16.84
C ARG A 567 9.83 -10.51 -18.11
N PHE A 568 9.06 -9.42 -18.08
CA PHE A 568 8.88 -8.54 -19.24
C PHE A 568 10.13 -7.71 -19.49
N ILE A 569 10.82 -7.31 -18.42
CA ILE A 569 12.13 -6.65 -18.51
C ILE A 569 13.16 -7.62 -19.10
N GLY A 570 13.16 -8.89 -18.67
CA GLY A 570 13.98 -9.94 -19.27
C GLY A 570 13.68 -10.12 -20.76
N TYR A 571 12.40 -10.18 -21.16
CA TYR A 571 12.02 -10.29 -22.56
C TYR A 571 12.46 -9.08 -23.38
N PHE A 572 12.28 -7.88 -22.86
CA PHE A 572 12.77 -6.65 -23.47
C PHE A 572 14.29 -6.68 -23.66
N ARG A 573 15.06 -7.07 -22.63
CA ARG A 573 16.54 -7.12 -22.72
C ARG A 573 17.01 -8.22 -23.67
N GLN A 574 16.33 -9.35 -23.73
CA GLN A 574 16.56 -10.40 -24.73
C GLN A 574 16.32 -9.89 -26.16
N HIS A 575 15.25 -9.11 -26.39
CA HIS A 575 15.00 -8.46 -27.67
C HIS A 575 16.08 -7.44 -27.99
N ALA A 576 16.46 -6.58 -27.03
CA ALA A 576 17.55 -5.63 -27.17
C ALA A 576 18.87 -6.31 -27.52
N ALA A 577 19.21 -7.45 -26.92
CA ALA A 577 20.42 -8.22 -27.26
C ALA A 577 20.35 -8.81 -28.67
N THR A 578 19.18 -9.30 -29.07
CA THR A 578 18.95 -9.81 -30.43
C THR A 578 19.08 -8.69 -31.46
N VAL A 579 18.57 -7.50 -31.14
CA VAL A 579 18.68 -6.34 -32.00
C VAL A 579 20.09 -5.79 -31.99
N PHE A 580 20.81 -5.64 -30.87
CA PHE A 580 22.09 -4.93 -30.87
C PHE A 580 23.32 -5.82 -31.02
N CYS A 581 23.27 -7.07 -30.57
CA CYS A 581 24.46 -7.91 -30.43
C CYS A 581 24.52 -9.12 -31.39
N LYS A 582 23.40 -9.49 -32.05
CA LYS A 582 23.33 -10.72 -32.85
C LYS A 582 24.04 -10.64 -34.20
N ASP A 583 24.00 -9.50 -34.88
CA ASP A 583 24.66 -9.31 -36.19
C ASP A 583 25.82 -8.32 -36.05
N ASP A 584 26.92 -8.58 -36.76
CA ASP A 584 28.19 -7.83 -36.65
C ASP A 584 27.96 -6.31 -36.64
N LEU A 585 28.53 -5.65 -35.63
CA LEU A 585 28.45 -4.21 -35.34
C LEU A 585 28.77 -3.30 -36.55
N ILE A 586 29.42 -3.84 -37.58
CA ILE A 586 30.01 -3.11 -38.71
C ILE A 586 28.98 -2.73 -39.78
N GLU A 587 27.84 -3.45 -39.90
CA GLU A 587 26.88 -3.24 -41.00
C GLU A 587 25.62 -2.43 -40.61
N ARG A 588 25.50 -2.00 -39.35
CA ARG A 588 24.21 -1.49 -38.84
C ARG A 588 24.05 0.02 -39.06
N GLY A 589 23.22 0.35 -40.05
CA GLY A 589 22.56 1.66 -40.18
C GLY A 589 21.55 1.93 -39.05
N THR A 590 20.71 2.95 -39.24
CA THR A 590 19.65 3.30 -38.29
C THR A 590 18.63 2.16 -38.13
N VAL A 591 18.41 1.69 -36.90
CA VAL A 591 17.42 0.65 -36.57
C VAL A 591 16.13 1.31 -36.10
N PHE A 592 15.00 0.93 -36.68
CA PHE A 592 13.68 1.35 -36.19
C PHE A 592 13.07 0.22 -35.37
N ASP A 593 12.75 0.51 -34.10
CA ASP A 593 12.13 -0.49 -33.22
C ASP A 593 11.21 0.17 -32.17
N THR A 594 9.92 -0.17 -32.22
CA THR A 594 8.90 0.41 -31.34
C THR A 594 9.00 -0.10 -29.90
N LEU A 595 9.42 -1.36 -29.71
CA LEU A 595 9.59 -1.97 -28.40
C LEU A 595 10.75 -1.30 -27.67
N LEU A 596 11.90 -1.17 -28.33
CA LEU A 596 13.08 -0.52 -27.78
C LEU A 596 12.83 0.94 -27.38
N ALA A 597 11.96 1.64 -28.12
CA ALA A 597 11.63 3.04 -27.86
C ALA A 597 10.60 3.25 -26.75
N GLN A 598 9.56 2.42 -26.67
CA GLN A 598 8.41 2.71 -25.79
C GLN A 598 8.36 1.84 -24.54
N PHE A 599 8.95 0.64 -24.53
CA PHE A 599 8.93 -0.21 -23.34
C PHE A 599 9.60 0.42 -22.12
N PRO A 600 10.80 1.04 -22.23
CA PRO A 600 11.42 1.71 -21.08
C PRO A 600 10.50 2.79 -20.49
N ARG A 601 9.85 3.58 -21.35
CA ARG A 601 8.89 4.61 -20.93
C ARG A 601 7.67 4.02 -20.24
N ALA A 602 7.17 2.87 -20.70
CA ALA A 602 6.02 2.20 -20.09
C ALA A 602 6.32 1.70 -18.67
N LEU A 603 7.56 1.30 -18.38
CA LEU A 603 7.97 0.86 -17.03
C LEU A 603 7.81 1.93 -15.94
N ASP A 604 7.76 3.21 -16.31
CA ASP A 604 7.56 4.31 -15.37
C ASP A 604 6.07 4.53 -15.03
N TYR A 605 5.16 3.81 -15.69
CA TYR A 605 3.71 3.88 -15.48
C TYR A 605 3.15 2.49 -15.12
N HIS A 606 2.81 2.31 -13.84
CA HIS A 606 2.32 1.03 -13.34
C HIS A 606 1.05 0.54 -14.06
N ASP A 607 0.16 1.45 -14.44
CA ASP A 607 -1.08 1.11 -15.15
C ASP A 607 -0.87 0.57 -16.57
N LEU A 608 0.18 1.01 -17.26
CA LEU A 608 0.57 0.48 -18.56
C LEU A 608 1.21 -0.90 -18.43
N MET A 609 1.99 -1.12 -17.38
CA MET A 609 2.54 -2.43 -17.08
C MET A 609 1.46 -3.42 -16.63
N ASP A 610 0.46 -2.96 -15.87
CA ASP A 610 -0.74 -3.74 -15.54
C ASP A 610 -1.51 -4.13 -16.81
N ALA A 611 -1.68 -3.20 -17.75
CA ALA A 611 -2.29 -3.50 -19.05
C ALA A 611 -1.54 -4.60 -19.81
N LEU A 612 -0.20 -4.51 -19.87
CA LEU A 612 0.63 -5.55 -20.49
C LEU A 612 0.47 -6.91 -19.80
N MET A 613 0.44 -6.93 -18.46
CA MET A 613 0.26 -8.15 -17.70
C MET A 613 -1.09 -8.81 -17.97
N MET A 614 -2.17 -8.02 -17.96
CA MET A 614 -3.51 -8.52 -18.26
C MET A 614 -3.58 -9.14 -19.66
N THR A 615 -3.04 -8.46 -20.67
CA THR A 615 -2.98 -8.99 -22.03
C THR A 615 -2.11 -10.25 -22.12
N TRP A 616 -0.98 -10.29 -21.41
CA TRP A 616 -0.11 -11.46 -21.35
C TRP A 616 -0.81 -12.66 -20.70
N GLU A 617 -1.49 -12.48 -19.57
CA GLU A 617 -2.19 -13.56 -18.88
C GLU A 617 -3.27 -14.21 -19.75
N GLU A 618 -3.99 -13.42 -20.54
CA GLU A 618 -4.99 -13.92 -21.50
C GLU A 618 -4.33 -14.66 -22.68
N LYS A 619 -3.30 -14.08 -23.29
CA LYS A 619 -2.65 -14.65 -24.48
C LYS A 619 -1.76 -15.84 -24.17
N ALA A 620 -1.01 -15.81 -23.07
CA ALA A 620 -0.15 -16.92 -22.68
C ALA A 620 -0.95 -18.20 -22.39
N LYS A 621 -2.19 -18.09 -21.91
CA LYS A 621 -3.08 -19.24 -21.71
C LYS A 621 -3.61 -19.80 -23.02
N SER A 622 -3.91 -18.95 -24.00
CA SER A 622 -4.49 -19.36 -25.28
C SER A 622 -3.46 -19.74 -26.35
N SER A 623 -2.24 -19.19 -26.27
CA SER A 623 -1.25 -19.22 -27.36
C SER A 623 0.06 -19.94 -27.00
N LEU A 624 0.29 -20.30 -25.73
CA LEU A 624 1.53 -20.96 -25.29
C LEU A 624 1.26 -22.27 -24.56
N ASN A 625 1.58 -23.39 -25.21
CA ASN A 625 1.65 -24.71 -24.58
C ASN A 625 3.00 -24.94 -23.85
N ARG A 626 3.15 -26.07 -23.13
CA ARG A 626 4.34 -26.36 -22.29
C ARG A 626 5.66 -26.32 -23.08
N SER A 627 5.70 -26.78 -24.33
CA SER A 627 6.90 -26.74 -25.17
C SER A 627 7.19 -25.34 -25.70
N GLN A 628 6.17 -24.61 -26.15
CA GLN A 628 6.29 -23.23 -26.62
C GLN A 628 6.75 -22.27 -25.53
N ARG A 629 6.42 -22.54 -24.26
CA ARG A 629 6.93 -21.74 -23.12
C ARG A 629 8.44 -21.87 -22.91
N ARG A 630 9.06 -22.93 -23.42
CA ARG A 630 10.51 -23.15 -23.41
C ARG A 630 11.19 -22.61 -24.67
N ASP A 631 10.42 -22.33 -25.72
CA ASP A 631 10.91 -21.72 -26.96
C ASP A 631 10.95 -20.19 -26.85
N ASN A 632 12.16 -19.65 -26.68
CA ASN A 632 12.40 -18.22 -26.59
C ASN A 632 11.84 -17.44 -27.78
N ALA A 633 11.87 -17.98 -29.00
CA ALA A 633 11.37 -17.28 -30.18
C ALA A 633 9.85 -17.12 -30.13
N HIS A 634 9.13 -18.17 -29.72
CA HIS A 634 7.68 -18.13 -29.58
C HIS A 634 7.25 -17.21 -28.44
N VAL A 635 7.91 -17.31 -27.28
CA VAL A 635 7.68 -16.43 -26.12
C VAL A 635 7.89 -14.96 -26.49
N GLN A 636 8.97 -14.63 -27.20
CA GLN A 636 9.25 -13.28 -27.68
C GLN A 636 8.17 -12.78 -28.66
N SER A 637 7.71 -13.64 -29.58
CA SER A 637 6.62 -13.30 -30.50
C SER A 637 5.34 -12.96 -29.76
N VAL A 638 4.94 -13.78 -28.77
CA VAL A 638 3.75 -13.50 -27.96
C VAL A 638 3.92 -12.24 -27.12
N PHE A 639 5.12 -12.00 -26.57
CA PHE A 639 5.42 -10.79 -25.81
C PHE A 639 5.26 -9.53 -26.68
N MET A 640 5.81 -9.56 -27.89
CA MET A 640 5.66 -8.47 -28.87
C MET A 640 4.20 -8.21 -29.24
N GLN A 641 3.40 -9.26 -29.42
CA GLN A 641 1.96 -9.11 -29.65
C GLN A 641 1.26 -8.45 -28.46
N CYS A 642 1.53 -8.92 -27.24
CA CYS A 642 0.97 -8.32 -26.02
C CYS A 642 1.36 -6.84 -25.91
N PHE A 643 2.63 -6.51 -26.14
CA PHE A 643 3.13 -5.14 -26.12
C PHE A 643 2.43 -4.24 -27.15
N ASN A 644 2.24 -4.72 -28.37
CA ASN A 644 1.60 -3.95 -29.43
C ASN A 644 0.11 -3.68 -29.12
N GLU A 645 -0.59 -4.68 -28.59
CA GLU A 645 -2.02 -4.61 -28.29
C GLU A 645 -2.33 -3.85 -27.00
N SER A 646 -1.37 -3.73 -26.09
CA SER A 646 -1.50 -2.99 -24.84
C SER A 646 -0.74 -1.66 -24.90
N ILE A 647 0.56 -1.68 -24.56
CA ILE A 647 1.39 -0.51 -24.36
C ILE A 647 1.46 0.39 -25.60
N LEU A 648 1.76 -0.17 -26.77
CA LEU A 648 1.95 0.64 -27.98
C LEU A 648 0.64 1.36 -28.36
N GLY A 649 -0.47 0.62 -28.38
CA GLY A 649 -1.80 1.19 -28.64
C GLY A 649 -2.19 2.27 -27.63
N LEU A 650 -1.99 2.00 -26.33
CA LEU A 650 -2.32 2.95 -25.26
C LEU A 650 -1.46 4.21 -25.32
N LEU A 651 -0.13 4.09 -25.48
CA LEU A 651 0.77 5.25 -25.51
C LEU A 651 0.53 6.15 -26.73
N GLN A 652 0.10 5.58 -27.85
CA GLN A 652 -0.24 6.35 -29.05
C GLN A 652 -1.66 6.91 -29.01
N CYS A 653 -2.53 6.42 -28.14
CA CYS A 653 -3.90 6.91 -28.03
C CYS A 653 -3.94 8.41 -27.68
N ALA A 654 -4.66 9.21 -28.47
CA ALA A 654 -4.81 10.64 -28.25
C ALA A 654 -5.65 10.97 -27.01
N HIS A 655 -6.60 10.09 -26.67
CA HIS A 655 -7.60 10.29 -25.63
C HIS A 655 -7.27 9.57 -24.31
N LEU A 656 -6.12 8.90 -24.21
CA LEU A 656 -5.69 8.30 -22.96
C LEU A 656 -5.56 9.41 -21.89
N PRO A 657 -6.35 9.38 -20.80
CA PRO A 657 -6.27 10.40 -19.77
C PRO A 657 -4.85 10.49 -19.17
N PRO A 658 -4.36 11.68 -18.79
CA PRO A 658 -3.03 11.83 -18.21
C PRO A 658 -2.90 11.10 -16.88
N PHE A 659 -1.71 10.57 -16.61
CA PHE A 659 -1.40 9.97 -15.32
C PHE A 659 -1.20 11.08 -14.27
N HIS A 660 -2.01 11.05 -13.21
CA HIS A 660 -1.92 11.98 -12.09
C HIS A 660 -1.79 11.21 -10.79
N TRP A 661 -0.58 11.20 -10.23
CA TRP A 661 -0.29 10.54 -8.96
C TRP A 661 -1.17 11.08 -7.82
N ALA A 662 -1.72 10.16 -7.03
CA ALA A 662 -2.53 10.48 -5.84
C ALA A 662 -3.74 11.36 -6.19
N ASN A 663 -4.32 11.15 -7.37
CA ASN A 663 -5.59 11.74 -7.77
C ASN A 663 -6.56 10.60 -8.10
N GLU A 664 -7.36 10.21 -7.12
CA GLU A 664 -8.25 9.05 -7.24
C GLU A 664 -9.21 9.17 -8.43
N THR A 665 -9.81 10.33 -8.66
CA THR A 665 -10.73 10.55 -9.79
C THR A 665 -10.03 10.38 -11.13
N ALA A 666 -8.84 10.97 -11.29
CA ALA A 666 -8.07 10.88 -12.53
C ALA A 666 -7.52 9.46 -12.76
N GLU A 667 -7.03 8.80 -11.71
CA GLU A 667 -6.56 7.41 -11.76
C GLU A 667 -7.68 6.46 -12.13
N LYS A 668 -8.88 6.60 -11.53
CA LYS A 668 -10.09 5.83 -11.88
C LYS A 668 -10.49 6.04 -13.34
N ALA A 669 -10.56 7.29 -13.81
CA ALA A 669 -10.91 7.58 -15.19
C ALA A 669 -9.90 6.99 -16.19
N ARG A 670 -8.60 7.09 -15.89
CA ARG A 670 -7.52 6.52 -16.71
C ARG A 670 -7.57 4.99 -16.72
N PHE A 671 -7.79 4.36 -15.57
CA PHE A 671 -7.91 2.91 -15.45
C PHE A 671 -9.14 2.37 -16.20
N ALA A 672 -10.30 3.00 -16.04
CA ALA A 672 -11.52 2.65 -16.78
C ALA A 672 -11.30 2.75 -18.29
N PHE A 673 -10.61 3.79 -18.76
CA PHE A 673 -10.23 3.92 -20.15
C PHE A 673 -9.35 2.74 -20.62
N ILE A 674 -8.28 2.41 -19.87
CA ILE A 674 -7.38 1.30 -20.19
C ILE A 674 -8.15 -0.03 -20.29
N LEU A 675 -9.03 -0.34 -19.32
CA LEU A 675 -9.84 -1.56 -19.36
C LEU A 675 -10.76 -1.59 -20.58
N SER A 676 -11.43 -0.47 -20.89
CA SER A 676 -12.31 -0.37 -22.05
C SER A 676 -11.53 -0.56 -23.37
N PHE A 677 -10.29 -0.08 -23.42
CA PHE A 677 -9.39 -0.26 -24.55
C PHE A 677 -9.05 -1.74 -24.71
N LEU A 678 -8.61 -2.42 -23.65
CA LEU A 678 -8.23 -3.84 -23.72
C LEU A 678 -9.40 -4.79 -24.02
N GLN A 679 -10.63 -4.46 -23.61
CA GLN A 679 -11.81 -5.31 -23.84
C GLN A 679 -12.27 -5.37 -25.30
N LYS A 680 -11.87 -4.43 -26.16
CA LYS A 680 -12.19 -4.45 -27.59
C LYS A 680 -11.31 -5.50 -28.28
N LYS A 681 -11.79 -6.75 -28.25
CA LYS A 681 -11.08 -8.04 -28.51
C LYS A 681 -10.41 -8.24 -29.88
N GLU A 682 -10.48 -7.29 -30.80
CA GLU A 682 -9.69 -7.40 -32.03
C GLU A 682 -8.34 -6.72 -31.80
N SER A 683 -7.29 -7.52 -31.70
CA SER A 683 -5.88 -7.13 -31.54
C SER A 683 -5.44 -5.97 -32.44
N LEU A 684 -6.06 -5.84 -33.61
CA LEU A 684 -5.90 -4.71 -34.54
C LEU A 684 -7.13 -3.79 -34.61
N GLY A 685 -8.29 -4.23 -34.15
CA GLY A 685 -9.54 -3.48 -34.21
C GLY A 685 -9.45 -2.14 -33.48
N ASN A 686 -8.72 -2.05 -32.37
CA ASN A 686 -8.47 -0.76 -31.72
C ASN A 686 -7.53 0.15 -32.52
N LEU A 687 -6.39 -0.39 -32.97
CA LEU A 687 -5.39 0.36 -33.76
C LEU A 687 -5.94 0.81 -35.12
N LEU A 688 -6.91 0.08 -35.66
CA LEU A 688 -7.57 0.32 -36.95
C LEU A 688 -8.98 0.90 -36.79
N SER A 689 -9.45 1.18 -35.55
CA SER A 689 -10.79 1.70 -35.32
C SER A 689 -10.89 3.14 -35.81
N ALA A 690 -11.94 3.43 -36.59
CA ALA A 690 -12.27 4.80 -36.98
C ALA A 690 -12.70 5.69 -35.79
N GLU A 691 -13.10 5.08 -34.67
CA GLU A 691 -13.50 5.80 -33.45
C GLU A 691 -12.29 6.25 -32.62
N GLN A 692 -11.15 5.57 -32.78
CA GLN A 692 -9.97 5.80 -31.95
C GLN A 692 -8.97 6.70 -32.67
N LYS A 693 -8.67 7.86 -32.08
CA LYS A 693 -7.63 8.76 -32.58
C LYS A 693 -6.28 8.41 -31.97
N PHE A 694 -5.25 8.33 -32.82
CA PHE A 694 -3.87 8.09 -32.43
C PHE A 694 -3.01 9.30 -32.75
N LYS A 695 -2.03 9.57 -31.88
CA LYS A 695 -0.98 10.55 -32.11
C LYS A 695 -0.06 10.04 -33.23
N PRO A 696 0.44 10.93 -34.11
CA PRO A 696 1.37 10.53 -35.14
C PRO A 696 2.65 9.98 -34.52
N ILE A 697 3.07 8.81 -35.00
CA ILE A 697 4.33 8.19 -34.62
C ILE A 697 5.48 9.02 -35.20
N ASN A 698 6.32 9.57 -34.32
CA ASN A 698 7.55 10.23 -34.75
C ASN A 698 8.64 9.18 -34.99
N VAL A 699 8.90 8.87 -36.25
CA VAL A 699 9.89 7.87 -36.69
C VAL A 699 11.29 8.17 -36.15
N GLY A 700 11.67 9.45 -36.05
CA GLY A 700 12.97 9.85 -35.51
C GLY A 700 13.13 9.53 -34.02
N ARG A 701 12.03 9.47 -33.25
CA ARG A 701 12.03 9.07 -31.83
C ARG A 701 11.99 7.55 -31.62
N MET A 702 11.87 6.78 -32.69
CA MET A 702 11.86 5.32 -32.69
C MET A 702 13.07 4.73 -33.42
N ALA A 703 13.98 5.61 -33.84
CA ALA A 703 15.19 5.29 -34.57
C ALA A 703 16.39 5.31 -33.63
N PHE A 704 17.19 4.26 -33.71
CA PHE A 704 18.40 4.06 -32.93
C PHE A 704 19.61 3.95 -33.85
N THR A 705 20.71 4.56 -33.44
CA THR A 705 21.97 4.53 -34.20
C THR A 705 23.05 3.89 -33.33
N ASN A 706 23.76 2.92 -33.91
CA ASN A 706 24.74 2.09 -33.18
C ASN A 706 26.04 2.83 -32.80
N ASN A 707 26.20 4.10 -33.22
CA ASN A 707 27.49 4.82 -33.18
C ASN A 707 27.59 5.92 -32.11
N THR A 708 26.77 5.91 -31.06
CA THR A 708 26.91 6.89 -29.97
C THR A 708 26.84 6.21 -28.60
N THR A 709 27.51 6.82 -27.62
CA THR A 709 27.42 6.59 -26.16
C THR A 709 25.99 6.51 -25.60
N HIS A 710 25.00 6.79 -26.44
CA HIS A 710 23.57 6.87 -26.17
C HIS A 710 22.78 6.03 -27.17
N ALA A 711 23.15 4.76 -27.37
CA ALA A 711 22.53 3.84 -28.35
C ALA A 711 20.99 3.73 -28.27
N LEU A 712 20.37 4.23 -27.19
CA LEU A 712 18.94 4.19 -26.93
C LEU A 712 18.32 5.52 -26.50
N TYR A 713 19.03 6.66 -26.54
CA TYR A 713 18.33 7.94 -26.42
C TYR A 713 17.72 8.28 -27.78
N PRO A 714 16.40 8.47 -27.90
CA PRO A 714 15.84 9.08 -29.10
C PRO A 714 16.55 10.41 -29.31
N GLN A 715 17.14 10.60 -30.50
CA GLN A 715 17.90 11.81 -30.81
C GLN A 715 17.05 13.02 -30.40
N PRO A 716 17.53 13.92 -29.51
CA PRO A 716 16.85 15.18 -29.30
C PRO A 716 16.86 15.86 -30.66
N ILE A 717 15.66 16.07 -31.24
CA ILE A 717 15.53 16.95 -32.39
C ILE A 717 16.12 18.27 -31.91
N THR A 718 17.24 18.66 -32.52
CA THR A 718 17.86 19.96 -32.38
C THR A 718 16.76 20.99 -32.26
N LYS A 719 16.84 21.83 -31.21
CA LYS A 719 15.99 23.00 -30.98
C LYS A 719 15.44 23.51 -32.30
N GLU A 720 14.11 23.62 -32.35
CA GLU A 720 13.37 24.31 -33.40
C GLU A 720 14.27 25.38 -34.04
N LEU A 721 14.62 25.16 -35.31
CA LEU A 721 14.86 26.28 -36.19
C LEU A 721 13.60 27.13 -36.08
N HIS A 722 13.71 28.21 -35.31
CA HIS A 722 12.96 29.41 -35.60
C HIS A 722 13.17 29.67 -37.09
N SER A 723 12.17 29.33 -37.91
CA SER A 723 11.97 30.00 -39.17
C SER A 723 10.85 31.02 -38.96
N PRO A 724 11.10 32.29 -39.28
CA PRO A 724 10.20 33.40 -39.01
C PRO A 724 9.02 33.42 -40.00
N SER A 725 8.02 34.23 -39.62
CA SER A 725 6.75 34.56 -40.27
C SER A 725 5.57 33.64 -39.96
#